data_AF-A0A537P236-F1
#
_entry.id   AF-A0A537P236-F1
#
_cell.length_a   1.000
_cell.length_b   1.000
_cell.length_c   1.000
_cell.angle_alpha   90.00
_cell.angle_beta   90.00
_cell.angle_gamma   90.00
#
_symmetry.space_group_name_H-M   'P 1'
#
loop_
_entity.id
_entity.type
_entity.pdbx_description
1 polymer ?
#
loop_
_entity_poly.entity_id
_entity_poly.type
_entity_poly.pdbx_seq_one_letter_code
_entity_poly.pdbx_strand_id
1 'polypeptide(L)'
;MPTRSAKEKAAKRSPGRLSAYREKRDFTKTPEPRPKVGQKKAWRFAVQRHDARSLHFDLRLELDGVLKSWAVTKGISMVPGVKRLAVQTEDHPLDYLTWEGTIPKGEYGGGTMIVWDHGTWMADGDPHEGLKKGKLIFALNGERLKGHWHFVRMKRKPGEKQDQWLLFKGSDEYDLGATDLEPVATELSSVISGLTNEDLEQRKQIRPDHKAREKIRRESGSKASDFSRIPGAKKGILPVFIEPALAIEDDNPPQGKGWLHEIKQDGYRMQARLDGGKVQLRTRTGLDWTKRFPTIAKAMAQLPVSSALLDGEIVAQEDSGISTFSALQSDLKSGRRDRLGYFLFDLLYCEGVNLTGVPLKHRKTALEELCRSIASDSPLRYSQHMDEGDSRTIFAHACQMGLEGLISKRTDAPYRSGRTESWIKSKCALSQEFVIIGYVPSSTSRQAVGALVLGYYEEKELVHAGRAGTGFTDETALALRSGLESIETTQPKFKRPVDKASLQNVRWVEPRFVADIQFRGWSTDKLLRQAAFKGIREDTAAKDVVLEEPKGPTMKPARKTASQVNLTHPDRILWPDDGIAKQGLAEFYSDIADWILPHITNRVLSVVRCPGGVGKSCFYAKHLWEGADKSFVPVDVGESEPMFAIQDLDGLMALVQANVLEIHPWGSRIEKLEQPDRIIFDLDPGEGVEW
;
A
#
# COMPACT_ATOMS: atom_id res chain seq x y z
N MET A 1 40.11 10.47 -67.76
CA MET A 1 40.58 10.80 -66.39
C MET A 1 39.50 10.43 -65.39
N PRO A 2 39.71 9.45 -64.50
CA PRO A 2 38.72 9.05 -63.52
C PRO A 2 39.04 9.69 -62.16
N THR A 3 38.10 10.43 -61.58
CA THR A 3 38.22 10.96 -60.21
C THR A 3 37.61 9.98 -59.21
N ARG A 4 38.48 9.47 -58.36
CA ARG A 4 38.24 8.52 -57.28
C ARG A 4 37.39 9.14 -56.15
N SER A 5 36.67 8.24 -55.46
CA SER A 5 36.49 8.19 -54.01
C SER A 5 35.34 8.97 -53.36
N ALA A 6 34.19 8.29 -53.24
CA ALA A 6 33.19 8.51 -52.20
C ALA A 6 33.63 7.93 -50.81
N LYS A 7 34.94 7.82 -50.54
CA LYS A 7 35.49 7.26 -49.30
C LYS A 7 36.07 8.31 -48.33
N GLU A 8 35.99 9.61 -48.64
CA GLU A 8 36.59 10.68 -47.81
C GLU A 8 35.58 11.63 -47.16
N LYS A 9 34.56 11.08 -46.50
CA LYS A 9 33.87 11.76 -45.39
C LYS A 9 33.73 10.84 -44.17
N ALA A 10 34.79 10.10 -43.87
CA ALA A 10 35.00 9.58 -42.52
C ALA A 10 35.35 10.77 -41.62
N ALA A 11 34.36 11.23 -40.85
CA ALA A 11 34.52 12.26 -39.85
C ALA A 11 35.75 11.97 -38.97
N LYS A 12 36.70 12.91 -38.97
CA LYS A 12 37.72 13.05 -37.93
C LYS A 12 37.00 13.17 -36.58
N ARG A 13 36.77 12.04 -35.91
CA ARG A 13 36.43 11.98 -34.48
C ARG A 13 37.72 11.65 -33.75
N SER A 14 38.09 12.48 -32.79
CA SER A 14 39.00 12.13 -31.70
C SER A 14 38.73 10.68 -31.26
N PRO A 15 39.74 9.86 -30.91
CA PRO A 15 39.48 8.51 -30.42
C PRO A 15 38.44 8.62 -29.31
N GLY A 16 37.24 8.13 -29.58
CA GLY A 16 36.08 8.39 -28.73
C GLY A 16 36.37 7.84 -27.34
N ARG A 17 35.80 8.44 -26.28
CA ARG A 17 35.95 7.97 -24.89
C ARG A 17 35.71 6.45 -24.70
N LEU A 18 35.03 5.79 -25.65
CA LEU A 18 34.75 4.35 -25.70
C LEU A 18 35.55 3.58 -26.78
N SER A 19 36.67 4.10 -27.30
CA SER A 19 37.46 3.43 -28.34
C SER A 19 38.06 2.11 -27.86
N ALA A 20 38.73 2.13 -26.71
CA ALA A 20 39.29 0.94 -26.07
C ALA A 20 38.20 -0.09 -25.72
N TYR A 21 37.00 0.38 -25.33
CA TYR A 21 35.84 -0.48 -25.09
C TYR A 21 35.39 -1.20 -26.36
N ARG A 22 35.29 -0.46 -27.47
CA ARG A 22 34.88 -0.98 -28.78
C ARG A 22 35.90 -1.95 -29.38
N GLU A 23 37.19 -1.68 -29.23
CA GLU A 23 38.27 -2.53 -29.79
C GLU A 23 38.36 -3.91 -29.11
N LYS A 24 37.95 -4.00 -27.84
CA LYS A 24 38.01 -5.24 -27.06
C LYS A 24 36.83 -6.19 -27.27
N ARG A 25 35.80 -5.81 -28.04
CA ARG A 25 34.51 -6.52 -28.10
C ARG A 25 34.03 -6.76 -29.52
N ASP A 26 33.52 -7.95 -29.76
CA ASP A 26 32.81 -8.29 -31.00
C ASP A 26 31.29 -8.29 -30.74
N PHE A 27 30.62 -7.18 -31.05
CA PHE A 27 29.17 -7.00 -30.84
C PHE A 27 28.28 -7.87 -31.73
N THR A 28 28.86 -8.71 -32.60
CA THR A 28 28.12 -9.78 -33.27
C THR A 28 28.00 -11.04 -32.41
N LYS A 29 28.87 -11.18 -31.39
CA LYS A 29 28.94 -12.33 -30.48
C LYS A 29 28.51 -11.98 -29.07
N THR A 30 28.88 -10.80 -28.57
CA THR A 30 28.54 -10.37 -27.21
C THR A 30 27.18 -9.66 -27.15
N PRO A 31 26.34 -9.94 -26.14
CA PRO A 31 25.11 -9.18 -25.86
C PRO A 31 25.36 -7.87 -25.11
N GLU A 32 26.63 -7.49 -24.91
CA GLU A 32 27.02 -6.25 -24.24
C GLU A 32 26.52 -4.99 -24.97
N PRO A 33 26.25 -3.88 -24.23
CA PRO A 33 25.79 -2.63 -24.80
C PRO A 33 26.73 -2.04 -25.86
N ARG A 34 26.15 -1.57 -26.96
CA ARG A 34 26.93 -0.93 -28.04
C ARG A 34 27.55 0.39 -27.56
N PRO A 35 28.74 0.76 -28.07
CA PRO A 35 29.44 1.97 -27.62
C PRO A 35 28.67 3.23 -28.02
N LYS A 36 28.07 3.89 -27.03
CA LYS A 36 27.38 5.17 -27.18
C LYS A 36 27.72 6.08 -26.00
N VAL A 37 28.22 7.28 -26.30
CA VAL A 37 28.39 8.34 -25.30
C VAL A 37 27.02 8.96 -25.05
N GLY A 38 26.60 8.99 -23.79
CA GLY A 38 25.31 9.56 -23.39
C GLY A 38 25.38 11.08 -23.21
N GLN A 39 24.20 11.70 -23.16
CA GLN A 39 24.09 13.07 -22.66
C GLN A 39 24.27 13.05 -21.13
N LYS A 40 25.01 14.02 -20.58
CA LYS A 40 25.21 14.18 -19.13
C LYS A 40 23.84 14.42 -18.49
N LYS A 41 23.33 13.45 -17.73
CA LYS A 41 21.98 13.53 -17.16
C LYS A 41 21.92 13.34 -15.65
N ALA A 42 22.85 12.60 -15.03
CA ALA A 42 22.85 12.43 -13.58
C ALA A 42 24.20 11.87 -13.08
N TRP A 43 24.62 12.24 -11.86
CA TRP A 43 25.78 11.65 -11.20
C TRP A 43 25.45 10.26 -10.66
N ARG A 44 25.31 9.28 -11.56
CA ARG A 44 24.89 7.91 -11.23
C ARG A 44 26.08 6.98 -11.07
N PHE A 45 25.91 5.94 -10.26
CA PHE A 45 26.86 4.85 -10.18
C PHE A 45 26.15 3.50 -10.29
N ALA A 46 26.93 2.49 -10.64
CA ALA A 46 26.56 1.10 -10.50
C ALA A 46 27.73 0.31 -9.95
N VAL A 47 27.44 -0.75 -9.21
CA VAL A 47 28.39 -1.80 -8.88
C VAL A 47 27.85 -3.08 -9.48
N GLN A 48 28.63 -3.73 -10.33
CA GLN A 48 28.22 -4.99 -10.94
C GLN A 48 28.99 -6.15 -10.33
N ARG A 49 28.28 -7.20 -9.92
CA ARG A 49 28.90 -8.45 -9.47
C ARG A 49 29.15 -9.31 -10.71
N HIS A 50 30.43 -9.52 -11.02
CA HIS A 50 30.89 -10.15 -12.25
C HIS A 50 31.61 -11.45 -11.94
N ASP A 51 30.97 -12.56 -12.28
CA ASP A 51 31.55 -13.90 -12.17
C ASP A 51 32.18 -14.30 -13.49
N ALA A 52 33.43 -13.87 -13.68
CA ALA A 52 34.24 -14.12 -14.88
C ALA A 52 35.22 -15.29 -14.63
N ARG A 53 36.52 -15.11 -14.91
CA ARG A 53 37.54 -16.07 -14.46
C ARG A 53 37.64 -16.14 -12.93
N SER A 54 37.31 -15.03 -12.28
CA SER A 54 37.22 -14.88 -10.83
C SER A 54 36.12 -13.88 -10.52
N LEU A 55 35.39 -14.11 -9.43
CA LEU A 55 34.39 -13.18 -8.93
C LEU A 55 35.05 -11.84 -8.56
N HIS A 56 34.48 -10.75 -9.06
CA HIS A 56 34.87 -9.39 -8.71
C HIS A 56 33.68 -8.44 -8.82
N PHE A 57 33.84 -7.22 -8.31
CA PHE A 57 32.81 -6.18 -8.33
C PHE A 57 33.30 -4.98 -9.14
N ASP A 58 32.62 -4.67 -10.23
CA ASP A 58 32.96 -3.53 -11.07
C ASP A 58 32.27 -2.26 -10.55
N LEU A 59 33.04 -1.38 -9.89
CA LEU A 59 32.58 -0.04 -9.51
C LEU A 59 32.60 0.88 -10.73
N ARG A 60 31.46 1.51 -11.02
CA ARG A 60 31.27 2.35 -12.19
C ARG A 60 30.68 3.69 -11.81
N LEU A 61 31.39 4.78 -12.09
CA LEU A 61 30.96 6.15 -11.82
C LEU A 61 30.65 6.87 -13.13
N GLU A 62 29.43 7.39 -13.28
CA GLU A 62 29.06 8.24 -14.41
C GLU A 62 29.83 9.56 -14.34
N LEU A 63 30.68 9.77 -15.33
CA LEU A 63 31.39 11.02 -15.55
C LEU A 63 31.51 11.20 -17.05
N ASP A 64 31.29 12.42 -17.54
CA ASP A 64 31.65 12.75 -18.91
C ASP A 64 30.87 11.96 -19.99
N GLY A 65 29.63 11.54 -19.67
CA GLY A 65 28.75 10.78 -20.57
C GLY A 65 29.16 9.32 -20.78
N VAL A 66 30.08 8.82 -19.95
CA VAL A 66 30.56 7.43 -19.90
C VAL A 66 30.67 6.97 -18.44
N LEU A 67 30.99 5.70 -18.22
CA LEU A 67 31.24 5.13 -16.90
C LEU A 67 32.74 4.89 -16.69
N LYS A 68 33.35 5.65 -15.77
CA LYS A 68 34.71 5.35 -15.27
C LYS A 68 34.64 4.09 -14.41
N SER A 69 35.46 3.10 -14.72
CA SER A 69 35.22 1.72 -14.25
C SER A 69 36.45 1.09 -13.60
N TRP A 70 36.24 0.41 -12.46
CA TRP A 70 37.28 -0.30 -11.73
C TRP A 70 36.81 -1.66 -11.22
N ALA A 71 37.63 -2.69 -11.40
CA ALA A 71 37.37 -4.04 -10.89
C ALA A 71 37.90 -4.20 -9.45
N VAL A 72 37.01 -4.48 -8.51
CA VAL A 72 37.29 -4.66 -7.08
C VAL A 72 37.16 -6.14 -6.71
N THR A 73 38.29 -6.83 -6.59
CA THR A 73 38.32 -8.32 -6.52
C THR A 73 37.73 -8.90 -5.25
N LYS A 74 37.84 -8.20 -4.12
CA LYS A 74 37.30 -8.64 -2.81
C LYS A 74 35.97 -7.95 -2.45
N GLY A 75 35.32 -7.32 -3.42
CA GLY A 75 34.14 -6.49 -3.21
C GLY A 75 34.41 -5.21 -2.44
N ILE A 76 33.36 -4.39 -2.31
CA ILE A 76 33.43 -3.07 -1.67
C ILE A 76 33.00 -3.22 -0.22
N SER A 77 33.84 -2.76 0.71
CA SER A 77 33.57 -2.91 2.14
C SER A 77 32.78 -1.74 2.72
N MET A 78 31.84 -2.09 3.60
CA MET A 78 31.11 -1.15 4.47
C MET A 78 31.76 -0.99 5.85
N VAL A 79 32.86 -1.71 6.12
CA VAL A 79 33.64 -1.55 7.36
C VAL A 79 34.70 -0.47 7.14
N PRO A 80 34.72 0.60 7.96
CA PRO A 80 35.69 1.69 7.82
C PRO A 80 37.14 1.22 7.82
N GLY A 81 37.96 1.82 6.95
CA GLY A 81 39.40 1.55 6.88
C GLY A 81 39.80 0.23 6.22
N VAL A 82 38.87 -0.68 5.90
CA VAL A 82 39.17 -1.91 5.15
C VAL A 82 39.54 -1.55 3.70
N LYS A 83 40.81 -1.73 3.35
CA LYS A 83 41.36 -1.38 2.04
C LYS A 83 41.09 -2.47 1.01
N ARG A 84 40.42 -2.11 -0.07
CA ARG A 84 40.11 -2.96 -1.22
C ARG A 84 40.88 -2.46 -2.45
N LEU A 85 41.58 -3.37 -3.12
CA LEU A 85 42.26 -3.08 -4.38
C LEU A 85 41.22 -2.96 -5.50
N ALA A 86 41.30 -1.87 -6.26
CA ALA A 86 40.45 -1.60 -7.41
C ALA A 86 41.33 -1.33 -8.64
N VAL A 87 41.22 -2.18 -9.67
CA VAL A 87 42.04 -2.09 -10.88
C VAL A 87 41.28 -1.34 -11.96
N GLN A 88 41.85 -0.25 -12.48
CA GLN A 88 41.17 0.57 -13.48
C GLN A 88 41.05 -0.15 -14.83
N THR A 89 39.82 -0.17 -15.36
CA THR A 89 39.48 -0.75 -16.66
C THR A 89 39.12 0.35 -17.66
N GLU A 90 38.81 -0.01 -18.90
CA GLU A 90 38.34 0.97 -19.89
C GLU A 90 37.01 1.64 -19.49
N ASP A 91 36.71 2.81 -20.07
CA ASP A 91 35.42 3.46 -19.89
C ASP A 91 34.31 2.64 -20.55
N HIS A 92 33.12 2.60 -19.94
CA HIS A 92 31.97 1.84 -20.44
C HIS A 92 30.80 2.76 -20.83
N PRO A 93 29.91 2.34 -21.76
CA PRO A 93 28.71 3.12 -22.09
C PRO A 93 27.74 3.18 -20.91
N LEU A 94 26.93 4.23 -20.83
CA LEU A 94 26.00 4.45 -19.71
C LEU A 94 24.95 3.33 -19.55
N ASP A 95 24.68 2.58 -20.62
CA ASP A 95 23.74 1.45 -20.58
C ASP A 95 24.16 0.36 -19.57
N TYR A 96 25.45 0.28 -19.19
CA TYR A 96 25.92 -0.60 -18.12
C TYR A 96 25.38 -0.26 -16.73
N LEU A 97 24.82 0.94 -16.52
CA LEU A 97 24.15 1.26 -15.25
C LEU A 97 23.03 0.27 -14.92
N THR A 98 22.42 -0.32 -15.95
CA THR A 98 21.28 -1.23 -15.81
C THR A 98 21.44 -2.55 -16.57
N TRP A 99 22.60 -2.78 -17.20
CA TRP A 99 22.82 -3.96 -18.01
C TRP A 99 23.18 -5.16 -17.15
N GLU A 100 22.55 -6.29 -17.47
CA GLU A 100 22.79 -7.59 -16.86
C GLU A 100 22.74 -8.65 -17.94
N GLY A 101 23.51 -9.70 -17.76
CA GLY A 101 23.50 -10.80 -18.71
C GLY A 101 24.75 -11.65 -18.63
N THR A 102 24.90 -12.49 -19.65
CA THR A 102 26.00 -13.43 -19.70
C THR A 102 26.86 -13.18 -20.93
N ILE A 103 28.13 -12.84 -20.69
CA ILE A 103 29.13 -12.67 -21.73
C ILE A 103 29.61 -14.07 -22.15
N PRO A 104 29.62 -14.42 -23.45
CA PRO A 104 30.04 -15.72 -23.93
C PRO A 104 31.47 -16.09 -23.50
N LYS A 105 31.71 -17.39 -23.28
CA LYS A 105 33.05 -17.88 -22.93
C LYS A 105 33.99 -17.66 -24.11
N GLY A 106 35.18 -17.10 -23.84
CA GLY A 106 36.18 -16.77 -24.87
C GLY A 106 36.15 -15.30 -25.32
N GLU A 107 35.04 -14.59 -25.08
CA GLU A 107 34.97 -13.14 -25.27
C GLU A 107 35.65 -12.40 -24.11
N TYR A 108 36.04 -11.15 -24.35
CA TYR A 108 36.65 -10.31 -23.32
C TYR A 108 35.66 -10.07 -22.17
N GLY A 109 36.05 -10.44 -20.96
CA GLY A 109 35.14 -10.38 -19.80
C GLY A 109 34.10 -11.50 -19.78
N GLY A 110 34.30 -12.63 -20.46
CA GLY A 110 33.39 -13.78 -20.42
C GLY A 110 33.03 -14.21 -18.99
N GLY A 111 31.73 -14.26 -18.70
CA GLY A 111 31.20 -14.45 -17.35
C GLY A 111 29.74 -14.03 -17.22
N THR A 112 29.14 -14.21 -16.05
CA THR A 112 27.81 -13.64 -15.72
C THR A 112 27.97 -12.31 -15.01
N MET A 113 27.07 -11.38 -15.29
CA MET A 113 27.10 -10.04 -14.72
C MET A 113 25.70 -9.61 -14.29
N ILE A 114 25.58 -9.21 -13.03
CA ILE A 114 24.37 -8.60 -12.46
C ILE A 114 24.71 -7.21 -11.90
N VAL A 115 23.73 -6.32 -11.86
CA VAL A 115 23.83 -5.02 -11.16
C VAL A 115 23.59 -5.29 -9.67
N TRP A 116 24.70 -5.33 -8.92
CA TRP A 116 24.72 -5.61 -7.50
C TRP A 116 24.35 -4.38 -6.66
N ASP A 117 24.67 -3.17 -7.10
CA ASP A 117 24.19 -1.95 -6.47
C ASP A 117 24.04 -0.85 -7.52
N HIS A 118 23.18 0.11 -7.26
CA HIS A 118 22.90 1.20 -8.18
C HIS A 118 22.39 2.41 -7.39
N GLY A 119 22.76 3.61 -7.82
CA GLY A 119 22.29 4.83 -7.19
C GLY A 119 22.97 6.09 -7.71
N THR A 120 23.08 7.08 -6.84
CA THR A 120 23.77 8.35 -7.12
C THR A 120 25.06 8.47 -6.35
N TRP A 121 26.06 9.12 -6.95
CA TRP A 121 27.31 9.46 -6.29
C TRP A 121 27.57 10.95 -6.35
N MET A 122 28.39 11.45 -5.42
CA MET A 122 28.81 12.84 -5.39
C MET A 122 30.27 12.91 -4.98
N ALA A 123 31.09 13.61 -5.76
CA ALA A 123 32.48 13.85 -5.38
C ALA A 123 32.57 14.96 -4.33
N ASP A 124 33.51 14.82 -3.40
CA ASP A 124 33.98 15.90 -2.56
C ASP A 124 35.05 16.69 -3.36
N GLY A 125 34.62 17.80 -3.95
CA GLY A 125 35.39 18.62 -4.90
C GLY A 125 35.19 18.23 -6.37
N ASP A 126 36.09 18.69 -7.25
CA ASP A 126 36.02 18.38 -8.69
C ASP A 126 36.52 16.95 -8.97
N PRO A 127 35.67 16.04 -9.49
CA PRO A 127 36.08 14.67 -9.79
C PRO A 127 37.18 14.57 -10.85
N HIS A 128 37.30 15.53 -11.77
CA HIS A 128 38.36 15.49 -12.79
C HIS A 128 39.73 15.72 -12.17
N GLU A 129 39.85 16.71 -11.28
CA GLU A 129 41.07 17.00 -10.53
C GLU A 129 41.42 15.85 -9.58
N GLY A 130 40.43 15.28 -8.89
CA GLY A 130 40.63 14.14 -8.01
C GLY A 130 41.19 12.90 -8.74
N LEU A 131 40.60 12.56 -9.90
CA LEU A 131 41.08 11.47 -10.74
C LEU A 131 42.49 11.73 -11.31
N LYS A 132 42.76 12.97 -11.73
CA LYS A 132 44.08 13.37 -12.27
C LYS A 132 45.17 13.28 -11.20
N LYS A 133 44.91 13.80 -10.00
CA LYS A 133 45.84 13.77 -8.85
C LYS A 133 45.99 12.37 -8.24
N GLY A 134 45.04 11.47 -8.50
CA GLY A 134 45.05 10.12 -7.92
C GLY A 134 44.47 10.08 -6.50
N LYS A 135 43.62 11.04 -6.13
CA LYS A 135 42.91 11.06 -4.85
C LYS A 135 41.50 11.60 -5.09
N LEU A 136 40.51 10.71 -5.02
CA LEU A 136 39.10 11.04 -5.14
C LEU A 136 38.43 10.69 -3.82
N ILE A 137 37.67 11.62 -3.26
CA ILE A 137 36.78 11.38 -2.14
C ILE A 137 35.36 11.55 -2.69
N PHE A 138 34.48 10.61 -2.38
CA PHE A 138 33.11 10.67 -2.88
C PHE A 138 32.14 9.99 -1.93
N ALA A 139 30.88 10.39 -2.00
CA ALA A 139 29.77 9.72 -1.34
C ALA A 139 29.01 8.84 -2.34
N LEU A 140 28.56 7.67 -1.88
CA LEU A 140 27.58 6.85 -2.60
C LEU A 140 26.27 6.86 -1.82
N ASN A 141 25.17 6.94 -2.56
CA ASN A 141 23.82 6.72 -2.08
C ASN A 141 23.16 5.68 -2.98
N GLY A 142 23.45 4.40 -2.71
CA GLY A 142 22.84 3.25 -3.36
C GLY A 142 21.89 2.48 -2.45
N GLU A 143 21.41 1.35 -2.96
CA GLU A 143 20.59 0.41 -2.19
C GLU A 143 21.43 -0.29 -1.11
N ARG A 144 22.68 -0.64 -1.45
CA ARG A 144 23.58 -1.40 -0.57
C ARG A 144 24.71 -0.55 0.00
N LEU A 145 25.33 0.30 -0.82
CA LEU A 145 26.44 1.14 -0.40
C LEU A 145 25.95 2.55 -0.08
N LYS A 146 26.11 2.94 1.19
CA LYS A 146 25.84 4.31 1.67
C LYS A 146 27.02 4.92 2.44
N GLY A 147 27.20 6.23 2.30
CA GLY A 147 28.20 7.00 3.04
C GLY A 147 29.36 7.52 2.19
N HIS A 148 30.56 7.63 2.77
CA HIS A 148 31.74 8.24 2.15
C HIS A 148 32.87 7.23 1.88
N TRP A 149 33.57 7.40 0.76
CA TRP A 149 34.71 6.59 0.34
C TRP A 149 35.91 7.43 -0.04
N HIS A 150 37.08 6.89 0.32
CA HIS A 150 38.36 7.38 -0.15
C HIS A 150 38.90 6.46 -1.23
N PHE A 151 39.39 7.08 -2.31
CA PHE A 151 39.90 6.36 -3.46
C PHE A 151 41.24 6.94 -3.91
N VAL A 152 42.30 6.16 -3.71
CA VAL A 152 43.68 6.65 -3.84
C VAL A 152 44.46 5.80 -4.84
N ARG A 153 45.02 6.43 -5.88
CA ARG A 153 45.82 5.76 -6.90
C ARG A 153 47.19 5.42 -6.35
N MET A 154 47.60 4.17 -6.54
CA MET A 154 48.91 3.66 -6.17
C MET A 154 49.96 4.02 -7.21
N LYS A 155 51.23 4.09 -6.79
CA LYS A 155 52.34 4.17 -7.73
C LYS A 155 52.44 2.86 -8.51
N ARG A 156 52.49 2.98 -9.83
CA ARG A 156 52.61 1.86 -10.76
C ARG A 156 53.94 1.14 -10.58
N LYS A 157 53.91 -0.18 -10.43
CA LYS A 157 55.11 -1.02 -10.35
C LYS A 157 55.59 -1.45 -11.74
N PRO A 158 56.88 -1.77 -11.92
CA PRO A 158 57.39 -2.31 -13.19
C PRO A 158 56.60 -3.54 -13.65
N GLY A 159 56.10 -3.52 -14.89
CA GLY A 159 55.31 -4.61 -15.47
C GLY A 159 53.78 -4.45 -15.35
N GLU A 160 53.27 -3.53 -14.54
CA GLU A 160 51.83 -3.28 -14.44
C GLU A 160 51.32 -2.53 -15.68
N LYS A 161 50.23 -3.04 -16.29
CA LYS A 161 49.61 -2.43 -17.49
C LYS A 161 48.48 -1.45 -17.17
N GLN A 162 47.85 -1.59 -16.00
CA GLN A 162 46.68 -0.81 -15.58
C GLN A 162 47.00 -0.07 -14.27
N ASP A 163 46.34 1.08 -14.10
CA ASP A 163 46.45 1.85 -12.85
C ASP A 163 45.68 1.16 -11.73
N GLN A 164 46.30 1.05 -10.57
CA GLN A 164 45.72 0.44 -9.38
C GLN A 164 45.32 1.51 -8.37
N TRP A 165 44.18 1.30 -7.73
CA TRP A 165 43.59 2.20 -6.75
C TRP A 165 43.27 1.43 -5.46
N LEU A 166 43.32 2.13 -4.33
CA LEU A 166 42.83 1.64 -3.04
C LEU A 166 41.51 2.33 -2.71
N LEU A 167 40.47 1.53 -2.56
CA LEU A 167 39.14 1.94 -2.10
C LEU A 167 38.96 1.55 -0.64
N PHE A 168 38.52 2.49 0.20
CA PHE A 168 38.14 2.20 1.57
C PHE A 168 37.07 3.19 2.04
N LYS A 169 36.17 2.73 2.91
CA LYS A 169 35.11 3.55 3.49
C LYS A 169 35.70 4.49 4.55
N GLY A 170 35.26 5.75 4.51
CA GLY A 170 35.44 6.71 5.60
C GLY A 170 34.37 6.48 6.67
N SER A 171 34.63 6.91 7.91
CA SER A 171 33.69 6.68 9.00
C SER A 171 32.49 7.63 8.92
N ASP A 172 31.28 7.08 9.01
CA ASP A 172 30.00 7.79 9.01
C ASP A 172 28.87 6.96 9.66
N GLU A 173 27.64 7.45 9.62
CA GLU A 173 26.45 6.82 10.24
C GLU A 173 26.04 5.47 9.62
N TYR A 174 26.60 5.09 8.47
CA TYR A 174 26.33 3.83 7.77
C TYR A 174 27.43 2.77 7.97
N ASP A 175 28.36 3.02 8.90
CA ASP A 175 29.46 2.11 9.20
C ASP A 175 28.94 0.74 9.68
N LEU A 176 29.50 -0.34 9.13
CA LEU A 176 29.37 -1.66 9.70
C LEU A 176 30.51 -1.92 10.69
N GLY A 177 30.18 -2.58 11.80
CA GLY A 177 31.14 -3.12 12.74
C GLY A 177 31.97 -4.25 12.13
N ALA A 178 33.17 -4.49 12.68
CA ALA A 178 34.09 -5.49 12.15
C ALA A 178 33.56 -6.94 12.18
N THR A 179 32.55 -7.21 13.01
CA THR A 179 31.88 -8.52 13.13
C THR A 179 30.59 -8.61 12.32
N ASP A 180 30.12 -7.51 11.74
CA ASP A 180 28.88 -7.50 10.98
C ASP A 180 29.07 -8.20 9.64
N LEU A 181 28.00 -8.84 9.17
CA LEU A 181 28.02 -9.46 7.85
C LEU A 181 28.01 -8.36 6.77
N GLU A 182 29.08 -8.30 5.99
CA GLU A 182 29.19 -7.34 4.89
C GLU A 182 28.19 -7.65 3.76
N PRO A 183 27.58 -6.63 3.11
CA PRO A 183 26.63 -6.85 2.02
C PRO A 183 27.21 -7.71 0.89
N VAL A 184 28.52 -7.64 0.63
CA VAL A 184 29.20 -8.47 -0.37
C VAL A 184 29.00 -9.98 -0.15
N ALA A 185 28.79 -10.40 1.11
CA ALA A 185 28.61 -11.78 1.50
C ALA A 185 27.12 -12.20 1.58
N THR A 186 26.23 -11.29 1.96
CA THR A 186 24.81 -11.59 2.18
C THR A 186 23.94 -11.29 0.96
N GLU A 187 24.30 -10.26 0.20
CA GLU A 187 23.49 -9.73 -0.89
C GLU A 187 23.96 -10.27 -2.24
N LEU A 188 23.46 -11.43 -2.66
CA LEU A 188 23.98 -12.12 -3.85
C LEU A 188 23.20 -11.83 -5.14
N SER A 189 22.03 -11.20 -5.03
CA SER A 189 21.10 -10.92 -6.12
C SER A 189 21.27 -9.53 -6.71
N SER A 190 20.69 -9.30 -7.88
CA SER A 190 20.59 -8.00 -8.50
C SER A 190 19.62 -7.08 -7.77
N VAL A 191 19.95 -5.79 -7.66
CA VAL A 191 18.99 -4.76 -7.19
C VAL A 191 17.95 -4.38 -8.25
N ILE A 192 18.19 -4.74 -9.52
CA ILE A 192 17.28 -4.43 -10.64
C ILE A 192 16.37 -5.62 -10.94
N SER A 193 16.94 -6.82 -11.09
CA SER A 193 16.20 -8.00 -11.54
C SER A 193 15.93 -9.03 -10.44
N GLY A 194 16.59 -8.92 -9.28
CA GLY A 194 16.56 -9.93 -8.23
C GLY A 194 17.33 -11.22 -8.57
N LEU A 195 17.98 -11.32 -9.73
CA LEU A 195 18.71 -12.51 -10.17
C LEU A 195 20.11 -12.60 -9.56
N THR A 196 20.58 -13.81 -9.31
CA THR A 196 21.98 -14.09 -8.97
C THR A 196 22.83 -14.38 -10.21
N ASN A 197 24.16 -14.32 -10.07
CA ASN A 197 25.09 -14.80 -11.10
C ASN A 197 24.83 -16.27 -11.47
N GLU A 198 24.51 -17.11 -10.48
CA GLU A 198 24.15 -18.52 -10.71
C GLU A 198 22.88 -18.66 -11.54
N ASP A 199 21.86 -17.83 -11.28
CA ASP A 199 20.63 -17.80 -12.09
C ASP A 199 20.92 -17.44 -13.56
N LEU A 200 21.91 -16.57 -13.80
CA LEU A 200 22.34 -16.20 -15.15
C LEU A 200 23.21 -17.29 -15.82
N GLU A 201 24.01 -18.04 -15.07
CA GLU A 201 24.79 -19.15 -15.63
C GLU A 201 23.89 -20.35 -15.94
N GLN A 202 22.90 -20.62 -15.07
CA GLN A 202 21.86 -21.62 -15.33
C GLN A 202 20.98 -21.28 -16.54
N ARG A 203 20.90 -20.00 -16.95
CA ARG A 203 20.24 -19.57 -18.20
C ARG A 203 21.05 -19.89 -19.47
N LYS A 204 22.37 -20.13 -19.40
CA LYS A 204 23.21 -20.57 -20.55
C LYS A 204 22.99 -22.05 -20.88
N GLN A 205 22.73 -22.88 -19.87
CA GLN A 205 22.08 -24.16 -20.13
C GLN A 205 20.66 -23.82 -20.58
N ILE A 206 20.18 -24.41 -21.68
CA ILE A 206 18.76 -24.30 -22.04
C ILE A 206 17.99 -24.71 -20.79
N ARG A 207 17.38 -23.69 -20.17
CA ARG A 207 16.63 -23.77 -18.93
C ARG A 207 15.76 -25.03 -18.98
N PRO A 208 15.80 -25.94 -17.98
CA PRO A 208 14.82 -27.03 -17.90
C PRO A 208 13.38 -26.49 -17.95
N ASP A 209 13.17 -25.27 -17.47
CA ASP A 209 11.94 -24.50 -17.60
C ASP A 209 11.72 -23.90 -19.01
N HIS A 210 12.72 -23.75 -19.89
CA HIS A 210 12.46 -23.44 -21.30
C HIS A 210 11.87 -24.66 -22.01
N LYS A 211 12.39 -25.87 -21.74
CA LYS A 211 11.75 -27.11 -22.21
C LYS A 211 10.37 -27.31 -21.58
N ALA A 212 10.21 -27.04 -20.29
CA ALA A 212 8.91 -27.14 -19.62
C ALA A 212 7.92 -26.09 -20.13
N ARG A 213 8.36 -24.83 -20.32
CA ARG A 213 7.56 -23.75 -20.90
C ARG A 213 7.18 -24.06 -22.33
N GLU A 214 8.11 -24.55 -23.15
CA GLU A 214 7.85 -24.91 -24.54
C GLU A 214 6.92 -26.13 -24.65
N LYS A 215 7.06 -27.11 -23.76
CA LYS A 215 6.12 -28.22 -23.60
C LYS A 215 4.72 -27.72 -23.22
N ILE A 216 4.60 -26.94 -22.14
CA ILE A 216 3.34 -26.36 -21.68
C ILE A 216 2.73 -25.48 -22.76
N ARG A 217 3.51 -24.62 -23.44
CA ARG A 217 3.02 -23.75 -24.52
C ARG A 217 2.51 -24.55 -25.73
N ARG A 218 3.16 -25.68 -26.06
CA ARG A 218 2.66 -26.59 -27.11
C ARG A 218 1.38 -27.30 -26.69
N GLU A 219 1.29 -27.74 -25.44
CA GLU A 219 0.13 -28.47 -24.88
C GLU A 219 -1.07 -27.53 -24.66
N SER A 220 -0.84 -26.29 -24.23
CA SER A 220 -1.88 -25.30 -23.93
C SER A 220 -2.39 -24.55 -25.15
N GLY A 221 -1.69 -24.63 -26.29
CA GLY A 221 -2.03 -23.87 -27.50
C GLY A 221 -1.88 -22.35 -27.35
N SER A 222 -1.23 -21.88 -26.29
CA SER A 222 -1.08 -20.46 -25.96
C SER A 222 -0.34 -19.67 -27.06
N LYS A 223 -1.00 -18.65 -27.61
CA LYS A 223 -0.47 -17.80 -28.69
C LYS A 223 0.13 -16.50 -28.12
N ALA A 224 1.32 -16.63 -27.55
CA ALA A 224 2.21 -15.52 -27.19
C ALA A 224 2.29 -14.37 -28.23
N SER A 225 2.22 -14.72 -29.51
CA SER A 225 2.29 -13.78 -30.64
C SER A 225 1.14 -12.79 -30.68
N ASP A 226 -0.03 -13.14 -30.14
CA ASP A 226 -1.23 -12.30 -30.26
C ASP A 226 -1.17 -11.14 -29.27
N PHE A 227 -0.68 -11.36 -28.04
CA PHE A 227 -0.44 -10.28 -27.06
C PHE A 227 0.60 -9.25 -27.54
N SER A 228 1.57 -9.66 -28.36
CA SER A 228 2.59 -8.75 -28.90
C SER A 228 2.04 -7.72 -29.88
N ARG A 229 0.83 -7.91 -30.40
CA ARG A 229 0.15 -6.99 -31.32
C ARG A 229 -0.60 -5.88 -30.60
N ILE A 230 -0.77 -5.98 -29.28
CA ILE A 230 -1.50 -4.98 -28.49
C ILE A 230 -0.68 -3.67 -28.43
N PRO A 231 -1.29 -2.50 -28.69
CA PRO A 231 -0.59 -1.21 -28.57
C PRO A 231 0.05 -1.01 -27.19
N GLY A 232 1.34 -0.68 -27.17
CA GLY A 232 2.13 -0.50 -25.94
C GLY A 232 2.81 -1.77 -25.41
N ALA A 233 2.51 -2.94 -25.98
CA ALA A 233 3.15 -4.19 -25.62
C ALA A 233 4.60 -4.24 -26.11
N LYS A 234 5.49 -4.82 -25.31
CA LYS A 234 6.91 -4.97 -25.66
C LYS A 234 7.39 -6.38 -25.35
N LYS A 235 8.26 -6.93 -26.20
CA LYS A 235 8.96 -8.17 -25.85
C LYS A 235 9.80 -7.92 -24.59
N GLY A 236 9.78 -8.86 -23.66
CA GLY A 236 10.46 -8.72 -22.39
C GLY A 236 10.68 -10.05 -21.69
N ILE A 237 11.57 -10.02 -20.70
CA ILE A 237 11.76 -11.14 -19.78
C ILE A 237 10.68 -11.11 -18.69
N LEU A 238 10.26 -12.29 -18.21
CA LEU A 238 9.33 -12.41 -17.09
C LEU A 238 9.97 -11.78 -15.84
N PRO A 239 9.39 -10.68 -15.30
CA PRO A 239 9.91 -10.06 -14.09
C PRO A 239 9.79 -10.99 -12.88
N VAL A 240 10.64 -10.79 -11.87
CA VAL A 240 10.53 -11.50 -10.58
C VAL A 240 9.39 -10.93 -9.74
N PHE A 241 9.29 -9.62 -9.72
CA PHE A 241 8.28 -8.85 -9.02
C PHE A 241 8.19 -7.46 -9.66
N ILE A 242 7.01 -6.86 -9.64
CA ILE A 242 6.79 -5.45 -10.00
C ILE A 242 6.14 -4.79 -8.80
N GLU A 243 6.72 -3.70 -8.31
CA GLU A 243 6.12 -2.92 -7.23
C GLU A 243 4.67 -2.54 -7.59
N PRO A 244 3.67 -2.79 -6.73
CA PRO A 244 2.27 -2.61 -7.11
C PRO A 244 1.90 -1.15 -7.40
N ALA A 245 0.97 -0.96 -8.33
CA ALA A 245 0.28 0.32 -8.53
C ALA A 245 -0.64 0.61 -7.33
N LEU A 246 -0.53 1.80 -6.73
CA LEU A 246 -1.32 2.21 -5.55
C LEU A 246 -2.37 3.26 -5.92
N ALA A 247 -3.54 3.16 -5.28
CA ALA A 247 -4.65 4.08 -5.50
C ALA A 247 -4.56 5.33 -4.60
N ILE A 248 -5.05 6.46 -5.08
CA ILE A 248 -5.32 7.66 -4.25
C ILE A 248 -6.72 7.52 -3.63
N GLU A 249 -6.91 8.04 -2.43
CA GLU A 249 -8.22 8.03 -1.74
C GLU A 249 -9.05 9.24 -2.16
N ASP A 250 -10.29 8.98 -2.58
CA ASP A 250 -11.31 10.00 -2.84
C ASP A 250 -12.69 9.42 -2.51
N ASP A 251 -13.48 10.16 -1.73
CA ASP A 251 -14.84 9.78 -1.34
C ASP A 251 -15.81 9.81 -2.54
N ASN A 252 -15.44 10.52 -3.61
CA ASN A 252 -16.23 10.59 -4.83
C ASN A 252 -15.59 9.74 -5.93
N PRO A 253 -16.15 8.58 -6.28
CA PRO A 253 -15.65 7.84 -7.42
C PRO A 253 -15.80 8.70 -8.69
N PRO A 254 -14.75 8.77 -9.53
CA PRO A 254 -14.78 9.59 -10.74
C PRO A 254 -15.90 9.17 -11.69
N GLN A 255 -16.39 10.10 -12.51
CA GLN A 255 -17.43 9.85 -13.51
C GLN A 255 -16.86 9.99 -14.94
N GLY A 256 -17.51 9.32 -15.90
CA GLY A 256 -17.29 9.52 -17.35
C GLY A 256 -16.56 8.39 -18.07
N LYS A 257 -16.53 8.48 -19.40
CA LYS A 257 -16.14 7.41 -20.35
C LYS A 257 -14.65 7.01 -20.37
N GLY A 258 -13.86 7.45 -19.39
CA GLY A 258 -12.42 7.14 -19.26
C GLY A 258 -12.08 6.29 -18.04
N TRP A 259 -13.08 5.85 -17.29
CA TRP A 259 -12.93 5.12 -16.04
C TRP A 259 -13.70 3.80 -16.10
N LEU A 260 -13.10 2.77 -15.51
CA LEU A 260 -13.78 1.54 -15.13
C LEU A 260 -13.81 1.45 -13.60
N HIS A 261 -14.82 0.78 -13.07
CA HIS A 261 -15.01 0.62 -11.62
C HIS A 261 -15.01 -0.86 -11.26
N GLU A 262 -14.18 -1.24 -10.31
CA GLU A 262 -14.14 -2.59 -9.73
C GLU A 262 -14.56 -2.54 -8.27
N ILE A 263 -15.14 -3.63 -7.76
CA ILE A 263 -15.39 -3.78 -6.32
C ILE A 263 -14.04 -3.78 -5.60
N LYS A 264 -13.92 -2.97 -4.56
CA LYS A 264 -12.77 -3.01 -3.66
C LYS A 264 -12.87 -4.27 -2.81
N GLN A 265 -11.96 -5.20 -3.07
CA GLN A 265 -11.81 -6.45 -2.33
C GLN A 265 -11.02 -6.21 -1.05
N ASP A 266 -11.45 -6.84 0.05
CA ASP A 266 -10.82 -6.67 1.37
C ASP A 266 -9.99 -7.91 1.71
N GLY A 267 -8.68 -7.87 1.43
CA GLY A 267 -7.82 -9.03 1.55
C GLY A 267 -6.32 -8.75 1.54
N TYR A 268 -5.55 -9.74 1.06
CA TYR A 268 -4.12 -9.62 0.82
C TYR A 268 -3.84 -9.43 -0.67
N ARG A 269 -3.27 -8.27 -1.01
CA ARG A 269 -2.76 -8.03 -2.36
C ARG A 269 -1.62 -8.98 -2.69
N MET A 270 -1.75 -9.67 -3.81
CA MET A 270 -0.86 -10.74 -4.22
C MET A 270 -0.52 -10.61 -5.69
N GLN A 271 0.77 -10.71 -6.01
CA GLN A 271 1.27 -10.84 -7.37
C GLN A 271 1.63 -12.30 -7.62
N ALA A 272 0.96 -12.93 -8.60
CA ALA A 272 1.22 -14.31 -8.97
C ALA A 272 2.16 -14.38 -10.18
N ARG A 273 3.32 -15.00 -9.97
CA ARG A 273 4.33 -15.24 -10.98
C ARG A 273 4.30 -16.70 -11.40
N LEU A 274 3.98 -16.95 -12.67
CA LEU A 274 3.98 -18.27 -13.29
C LEU A 274 5.22 -18.40 -14.17
N ASP A 275 5.98 -19.47 -13.97
CA ASP A 275 7.21 -19.75 -14.70
C ASP A 275 7.35 -21.26 -14.95
N GLY A 276 6.96 -21.73 -16.13
CA GLY A 276 7.07 -23.13 -16.53
C GLY A 276 6.31 -24.08 -15.60
N GLY A 277 5.09 -23.69 -15.18
CA GLY A 277 4.27 -24.43 -14.22
C GLY A 277 4.64 -24.22 -12.75
N LYS A 278 5.76 -23.55 -12.45
CA LYS A 278 6.08 -23.12 -11.07
C LYS A 278 5.36 -21.81 -10.76
N VAL A 279 4.72 -21.74 -9.60
CA VAL A 279 4.00 -20.56 -9.13
C VAL A 279 4.72 -19.97 -7.93
N GLN A 280 4.85 -18.64 -7.93
CA GLN A 280 5.17 -17.85 -6.75
C GLN A 280 4.06 -16.84 -6.49
N LEU A 281 3.56 -16.78 -5.26
CA LEU A 281 2.61 -15.78 -4.79
C LEU A 281 3.37 -14.79 -3.90
N ARG A 282 3.54 -13.55 -4.37
CA ARG A 282 4.29 -12.49 -3.69
C ARG A 282 3.39 -11.41 -3.13
N THR A 283 3.57 -11.06 -1.85
CA THR A 283 2.81 -9.98 -1.19
C THR A 283 3.08 -8.62 -1.83
N ARG A 284 2.34 -7.59 -1.37
CA ARG A 284 2.57 -6.18 -1.71
C ARG A 284 4.04 -5.74 -1.62
N THR A 285 4.81 -6.31 -0.69
CA THR A 285 6.22 -5.99 -0.42
C THR A 285 7.20 -7.03 -1.01
N GLY A 286 6.70 -8.00 -1.78
CA GLY A 286 7.52 -8.99 -2.50
C GLY A 286 7.84 -10.28 -1.74
N LEU A 287 7.31 -10.46 -0.52
CA LEU A 287 7.50 -11.67 0.28
C LEU A 287 6.81 -12.87 -0.37
N ASP A 288 7.49 -14.03 -0.44
CA ASP A 288 6.93 -15.25 -1.02
C ASP A 288 6.01 -15.97 -0.01
N TRP A 289 4.70 -15.90 -0.24
CA TRP A 289 3.65 -16.52 0.55
C TRP A 289 3.02 -17.73 -0.16
N THR A 290 3.69 -18.32 -1.15
CA THR A 290 3.17 -19.47 -1.92
C THR A 290 2.73 -20.63 -1.02
N LYS A 291 3.51 -20.93 0.02
CA LYS A 291 3.20 -22.02 0.97
C LYS A 291 1.96 -21.73 1.84
N ARG A 292 1.59 -20.46 2.02
CA ARG A 292 0.42 -20.04 2.80
C ARG A 292 -0.88 -20.31 2.01
N PHE A 293 -0.82 -20.25 0.68
CA PHE A 293 -1.96 -20.44 -0.22
C PHE A 293 -1.76 -21.58 -1.24
N PRO A 294 -1.61 -22.83 -0.78
CA PRO A 294 -1.30 -23.97 -1.66
C PRO A 294 -2.43 -24.27 -2.67
N THR A 295 -3.70 -24.06 -2.30
CA THR A 295 -4.86 -24.26 -3.18
C THR A 295 -4.86 -23.27 -4.34
N ILE A 296 -4.63 -21.98 -4.06
CA ILE A 296 -4.51 -20.92 -5.06
C ILE A 296 -3.27 -21.16 -5.94
N ALA A 297 -2.11 -21.49 -5.34
CA ALA A 297 -0.90 -21.77 -6.10
C ALA A 297 -1.09 -22.94 -7.08
N LYS A 298 -1.79 -24.01 -6.66
CA LYS A 298 -2.14 -25.14 -7.52
C LYS A 298 -3.06 -24.73 -8.66
N ALA A 299 -4.08 -23.91 -8.38
CA ALA A 299 -4.99 -23.42 -9.41
C ALA A 299 -4.29 -22.49 -10.42
N MET A 300 -3.42 -21.60 -9.95
CA MET A 300 -2.60 -20.75 -10.84
C MET A 300 -1.71 -21.60 -11.77
N ALA A 301 -1.14 -22.70 -11.28
CA ALA A 301 -0.31 -23.59 -12.08
C ALA A 301 -1.07 -24.27 -13.24
N GLN A 302 -2.40 -24.30 -13.19
CA GLN A 302 -3.27 -24.90 -14.21
C GLN A 302 -3.70 -23.92 -15.30
N LEU A 303 -3.38 -22.62 -15.17
CA LEU A 303 -3.66 -21.67 -16.25
C LEU A 303 -2.94 -22.10 -17.53
N PRO A 304 -3.57 -21.92 -18.72
CA PRO A 304 -3.04 -22.42 -19.98
C PRO A 304 -1.88 -21.57 -20.53
N VAL A 305 -0.98 -21.11 -19.66
CA VAL A 305 0.17 -20.28 -20.00
C VAL A 305 1.45 -20.83 -19.41
N SER A 306 2.51 -20.73 -20.19
CA SER A 306 3.85 -21.13 -19.79
C SER A 306 4.50 -20.11 -18.85
N SER A 307 4.15 -18.83 -19.00
CA SER A 307 4.69 -17.76 -18.17
C SER A 307 3.75 -16.56 -18.09
N ALA A 308 3.54 -16.03 -16.89
CA ALA A 308 2.69 -14.87 -16.66
C ALA A 308 3.04 -14.15 -15.35
N LEU A 309 2.69 -12.87 -15.26
CA LEU A 309 2.71 -12.09 -14.02
C LEU A 309 1.37 -11.38 -13.88
N LEU A 310 0.61 -11.74 -12.85
CA LEU A 310 -0.74 -11.25 -12.61
C LEU A 310 -0.81 -10.53 -11.26
N ASP A 311 -1.64 -9.49 -11.19
CA ASP A 311 -1.92 -8.72 -9.96
C ASP A 311 -3.37 -8.98 -9.54
N GLY A 312 -3.59 -9.16 -8.23
CA GLY A 312 -4.89 -9.55 -7.70
C GLY A 312 -4.99 -9.43 -6.18
N GLU A 313 -6.16 -9.75 -5.66
CA GLU A 313 -6.46 -9.76 -4.22
C GLU A 313 -6.90 -11.15 -3.77
N ILE A 314 -6.25 -11.72 -2.76
CA ILE A 314 -6.71 -12.95 -2.11
C ILE A 314 -7.64 -12.58 -0.96
N VAL A 315 -8.87 -13.09 -0.99
CA VAL A 315 -9.92 -12.83 0.01
C VAL A 315 -10.50 -14.12 0.56
N ALA A 316 -11.20 -14.03 1.70
CA ALA A 316 -12.13 -15.06 2.15
C ALA A 316 -13.55 -14.54 1.97
N GLN A 317 -14.43 -15.28 1.29
CA GLN A 317 -15.81 -14.86 1.05
C GLN A 317 -16.77 -15.55 2.01
N GLU A 318 -17.57 -14.82 2.77
CA GLU A 318 -18.60 -15.45 3.60
C GLU A 318 -19.71 -16.08 2.75
N ASP A 319 -20.67 -16.78 3.39
CA ASP A 319 -21.76 -17.46 2.67
C ASP A 319 -22.65 -16.47 1.89
N SER A 320 -22.65 -15.21 2.30
CA SER A 320 -23.27 -14.07 1.59
C SER A 320 -22.50 -13.62 0.34
N GLY A 321 -21.30 -14.13 0.10
CA GLY A 321 -20.38 -13.75 -0.97
C GLY A 321 -19.52 -12.52 -0.68
N ILE A 322 -19.75 -11.84 0.45
CA ILE A 322 -19.01 -10.64 0.87
C ILE A 322 -17.66 -11.05 1.46
N SER A 323 -16.58 -10.38 1.04
CA SER A 323 -15.25 -10.58 1.60
C SER A 323 -15.02 -9.70 2.83
N THR A 324 -14.50 -10.28 3.91
CA THR A 324 -14.04 -9.52 5.07
C THR A 324 -12.61 -9.90 5.43
N PHE A 325 -11.79 -8.92 5.84
CA PHE A 325 -10.41 -9.19 6.23
C PHE A 325 -10.29 -10.09 7.48
N SER A 326 -11.19 -9.91 8.43
CA SER A 326 -11.25 -10.73 9.65
C SER A 326 -11.51 -12.21 9.34
N ALA A 327 -12.44 -12.50 8.42
CA ALA A 327 -12.69 -13.85 7.92
C ALA A 327 -11.43 -14.46 7.29
N LEU A 328 -10.69 -13.70 6.49
CA LEU A 328 -9.44 -14.15 5.87
C LEU A 328 -8.39 -14.54 6.92
N GLN A 329 -8.21 -13.73 7.97
CA GLN A 329 -7.27 -14.05 9.04
C GLN A 329 -7.68 -15.30 9.83
N SER A 330 -8.97 -15.41 10.15
CA SER A 330 -9.53 -16.55 10.87
C SER A 330 -9.37 -17.86 10.08
N ASP A 331 -9.68 -17.84 8.78
CA ASP A 331 -9.54 -19.00 7.89
C ASP A 331 -8.07 -19.42 7.77
N LEU A 332 -7.15 -18.47 7.64
CA LEU A 332 -5.71 -18.75 7.60
C LEU A 332 -5.19 -19.36 8.91
N LYS A 333 -5.66 -18.87 10.06
CA LYS A 333 -5.26 -19.36 11.39
C LYS A 333 -5.80 -20.77 11.66
N SER A 334 -7.05 -21.03 11.30
CA SER A 334 -7.69 -22.35 11.44
C SER A 334 -7.24 -23.36 10.37
N GLY A 335 -6.56 -22.90 9.31
CA GLY A 335 -6.14 -23.72 8.19
C GLY A 335 -7.28 -24.02 7.20
N ARG A 336 -8.43 -23.36 7.34
CA ARG A 336 -9.55 -23.41 6.41
C ARG A 336 -9.17 -22.72 5.09
N ARG A 337 -9.43 -23.38 3.95
CA ARG A 337 -8.93 -22.95 2.62
C ARG A 337 -9.96 -23.06 1.50
N ASP A 338 -11.10 -23.70 1.75
CA ASP A 338 -12.23 -23.88 0.83
C ASP A 338 -12.88 -22.55 0.42
N ARG A 339 -12.78 -21.54 1.30
CA ARG A 339 -13.45 -20.27 1.18
C ARG A 339 -12.58 -19.14 0.60
N LEU A 340 -11.33 -19.46 0.25
CA LEU A 340 -10.37 -18.50 -0.28
C LEU A 340 -10.55 -18.31 -1.78
N GLY A 341 -10.72 -17.06 -2.20
CA GLY A 341 -10.78 -16.65 -3.60
C GLY A 341 -9.61 -15.74 -3.97
N TYR A 342 -9.10 -15.84 -5.20
CA TYR A 342 -8.09 -14.94 -5.74
C TYR A 342 -8.67 -14.13 -6.91
N PHE A 343 -9.00 -12.87 -6.65
CA PHE A 343 -9.57 -11.94 -7.62
C PHE A 343 -8.45 -11.27 -8.41
N LEU A 344 -8.21 -11.78 -9.62
CA LEU A 344 -7.24 -11.26 -10.57
C LEU A 344 -7.80 -9.99 -11.23
N PHE A 345 -7.11 -8.86 -11.09
CA PHE A 345 -7.56 -7.59 -11.62
C PHE A 345 -6.60 -6.95 -12.64
N ASP A 346 -5.38 -7.44 -12.80
CA ASP A 346 -4.46 -6.96 -13.85
C ASP A 346 -3.51 -8.05 -14.37
N LEU A 347 -3.04 -7.88 -15.62
CA LEU A 347 -2.09 -8.75 -16.32
C LEU A 347 -0.88 -7.92 -16.75
N LEU A 348 0.25 -8.13 -16.09
CA LEU A 348 1.46 -7.31 -16.23
C LEU A 348 2.45 -7.90 -17.24
N TYR A 349 2.45 -9.22 -17.37
CA TYR A 349 3.29 -9.98 -18.29
C TYR A 349 2.58 -11.27 -18.71
N CYS A 350 2.74 -11.66 -19.97
CA CYS A 350 2.31 -12.96 -20.45
C CYS A 350 3.20 -13.43 -21.60
N GLU A 351 3.71 -14.67 -21.53
CA GLU A 351 4.29 -15.40 -22.66
C GLU A 351 5.39 -14.66 -23.46
N GLY A 352 6.34 -14.01 -22.77
CA GLY A 352 7.40 -13.26 -23.48
C GLY A 352 7.08 -11.78 -23.71
N VAL A 353 5.88 -11.31 -23.33
CA VAL A 353 5.39 -9.96 -23.59
C VAL A 353 5.16 -9.22 -22.28
N ASN A 354 5.86 -8.10 -22.12
CA ASN A 354 5.61 -7.11 -21.09
C ASN A 354 4.41 -6.24 -21.50
N LEU A 355 3.41 -6.18 -20.61
CA LEU A 355 2.16 -5.47 -20.81
C LEU A 355 2.04 -4.22 -19.93
N THR A 356 3.02 -3.86 -19.09
CA THR A 356 2.89 -2.69 -18.21
C THR A 356 2.75 -1.37 -18.98
N GLY A 357 3.30 -1.29 -20.19
CA GLY A 357 3.14 -0.14 -21.09
C GLY A 357 1.82 -0.09 -21.87
N VAL A 358 0.99 -1.15 -21.78
CA VAL A 358 -0.29 -1.27 -22.49
C VAL A 358 -1.40 -0.56 -21.70
N PRO A 359 -2.34 0.17 -22.33
CA PRO A 359 -3.51 0.72 -21.65
C PRO A 359 -4.35 -0.32 -20.88
N LEU A 360 -4.88 0.05 -19.72
CA LEU A 360 -5.61 -0.87 -18.82
C LEU A 360 -6.73 -1.65 -19.52
N LYS A 361 -7.52 -0.99 -20.37
CA LYS A 361 -8.62 -1.64 -21.11
C LYS A 361 -8.17 -2.90 -21.86
N HIS A 362 -7.02 -2.81 -22.53
CA HIS A 362 -6.46 -3.95 -23.26
C HIS A 362 -5.88 -5.02 -22.34
N ARG A 363 -5.27 -4.62 -21.21
CA ARG A 363 -4.79 -5.59 -20.19
C ARG A 363 -5.94 -6.36 -19.56
N LYS A 364 -7.06 -5.69 -19.25
CA LYS A 364 -8.29 -6.30 -18.74
C LYS A 364 -8.91 -7.28 -19.73
N THR A 365 -8.94 -6.92 -21.02
CA THR A 365 -9.43 -7.82 -22.08
C THR A 365 -8.57 -9.08 -22.18
N ALA A 366 -7.24 -8.92 -22.18
CA ALA A 366 -6.29 -10.04 -22.22
C ALA A 366 -6.39 -10.93 -20.97
N LEU A 367 -6.57 -10.32 -19.80
CA LEU A 367 -6.77 -11.05 -18.54
C LEU A 367 -8.09 -11.84 -18.56
N GLU A 368 -9.18 -11.22 -19.03
CA GLU A 368 -10.48 -11.89 -19.11
C GLU A 368 -10.40 -13.11 -20.03
N GLU A 369 -9.78 -13.00 -21.20
CA GLU A 369 -9.57 -14.10 -22.14
C GLU A 369 -8.77 -15.25 -21.50
N LEU A 370 -7.71 -14.93 -20.75
CA LEU A 370 -6.94 -15.92 -20.00
C LEU A 370 -7.83 -16.63 -18.95
N CYS A 371 -8.66 -15.86 -18.24
CA CYS A 371 -9.53 -16.37 -17.20
C CYS A 371 -10.73 -17.19 -17.71
N ARG A 372 -11.12 -17.11 -18.99
CA ARG A 372 -12.23 -17.91 -19.55
C ARG A 372 -11.99 -19.42 -19.47
N SER A 373 -10.72 -19.84 -19.42
CA SER A 373 -10.33 -21.24 -19.30
C SER A 373 -10.44 -21.80 -17.87
N ILE A 374 -10.70 -20.94 -16.88
CA ILE A 374 -10.75 -21.31 -15.47
C ILE A 374 -12.08 -22.02 -15.18
N ALA A 375 -11.99 -23.21 -14.57
CA ALA A 375 -13.17 -23.95 -14.12
C ALA A 375 -13.96 -23.19 -13.04
N SER A 376 -15.29 -23.33 -13.02
CA SER A 376 -16.18 -22.61 -12.11
C SER A 376 -15.91 -22.88 -10.62
N ASP A 377 -15.40 -24.07 -10.29
CA ASP A 377 -15.04 -24.52 -8.95
C ASP A 377 -13.61 -24.12 -8.52
N SER A 378 -12.81 -23.55 -9.43
CA SER A 378 -11.49 -23.00 -9.11
C SER A 378 -11.59 -21.92 -8.04
N PRO A 379 -10.55 -21.64 -7.23
CA PRO A 379 -10.51 -20.46 -6.36
C PRO A 379 -10.17 -19.16 -7.14
N LEU A 380 -9.82 -19.24 -8.42
CA LEU A 380 -9.43 -18.07 -9.21
C LEU A 380 -10.66 -17.36 -9.79
N ARG A 381 -10.69 -16.03 -9.70
CA ARG A 381 -11.78 -15.19 -10.21
C ARG A 381 -11.21 -14.05 -11.04
N TYR A 382 -11.82 -13.76 -12.18
CA TYR A 382 -11.61 -12.48 -12.84
C TYR A 382 -12.36 -11.39 -12.06
N SER A 383 -11.67 -10.32 -11.67
CA SER A 383 -12.30 -9.14 -11.09
C SER A 383 -13.11 -8.44 -12.18
N GLN A 384 -14.44 -8.64 -12.17
CA GLN A 384 -15.34 -7.95 -13.07
C GLN A 384 -15.30 -6.44 -12.81
N HIS A 385 -15.55 -5.67 -13.88
CA HIS A 385 -15.58 -4.23 -13.82
C HIS A 385 -16.87 -3.72 -14.47
N MET A 386 -17.31 -2.57 -14.02
CA MET A 386 -18.44 -1.83 -14.58
C MET A 386 -17.88 -0.67 -15.40
N ASP A 387 -18.26 -0.64 -16.67
CA ASP A 387 -17.93 0.43 -17.62
C ASP A 387 -19.03 1.50 -17.62
N GLU A 388 -18.64 2.76 -17.85
CA GLU A 388 -19.52 3.84 -18.33
C GLU A 388 -20.84 4.10 -17.56
N GLY A 389 -20.95 3.67 -16.29
CA GLY A 389 -22.13 3.84 -15.44
C GLY A 389 -22.09 5.07 -14.52
N ASP A 390 -23.22 5.38 -13.86
CA ASP A 390 -23.24 6.33 -12.74
C ASP A 390 -22.48 5.73 -11.55
N SER A 391 -21.20 6.08 -11.46
CA SER A 391 -20.29 5.58 -10.43
C SER A 391 -20.78 5.87 -9.00
N ARG A 392 -21.60 6.91 -8.81
CA ARG A 392 -22.20 7.21 -7.49
C ARG A 392 -23.28 6.23 -7.12
N THR A 393 -24.15 5.87 -8.06
CA THR A 393 -25.18 4.84 -7.84
C THR A 393 -24.54 3.49 -7.57
N ILE A 394 -23.52 3.13 -8.35
CA ILE A 394 -22.76 1.89 -8.15
C ILE A 394 -22.13 1.87 -6.76
N PHE A 395 -21.50 2.97 -6.34
CA PHE A 395 -20.89 3.09 -5.03
C PHE A 395 -21.91 3.01 -3.90
N ALA A 396 -23.03 3.72 -4.01
CA ALA A 396 -24.11 3.67 -3.03
C ALA A 396 -24.65 2.25 -2.83
N HIS A 397 -24.89 1.51 -3.92
CA HIS A 397 -25.31 0.11 -3.84
C HIS A 397 -24.22 -0.80 -3.27
N ALA A 398 -22.95 -0.60 -3.64
CA ALA A 398 -21.85 -1.36 -3.05
C ALA A 398 -21.83 -1.19 -1.52
N CYS A 399 -22.06 0.03 -1.03
CA CYS A 399 -22.13 0.30 0.41
C CYS A 399 -23.38 -0.29 1.07
N GLN A 400 -24.54 -0.24 0.43
CA GLN A 400 -25.76 -0.89 0.92
C GLN A 400 -25.62 -2.41 1.02
N MET A 401 -24.85 -3.00 0.11
CA MET A 401 -24.53 -4.44 0.11
C MET A 401 -23.42 -4.82 1.09
N GLY A 402 -22.87 -3.87 1.86
CA GLY A 402 -21.80 -4.13 2.82
C GLY A 402 -20.43 -4.42 2.19
N LEU A 403 -20.22 -4.07 0.91
CA LEU A 403 -18.91 -4.17 0.26
C LEU A 403 -17.99 -3.05 0.77
N GLU A 404 -16.67 -3.26 0.66
CA GLU A 404 -15.70 -2.30 1.18
C GLU A 404 -15.72 -0.96 0.41
N GLY A 405 -16.02 -1.01 -0.89
CA GLY A 405 -16.10 0.17 -1.75
C GLY A 405 -15.77 -0.14 -3.21
N LEU A 406 -15.20 0.84 -3.90
CA LEU A 406 -14.80 0.75 -5.31
C LEU A 406 -13.33 1.13 -5.53
N ILE A 407 -12.71 0.48 -6.51
CA ILE A 407 -11.46 0.93 -7.14
C ILE A 407 -11.79 1.39 -8.56
N SER A 408 -11.66 2.69 -8.79
CA SER A 408 -11.84 3.31 -10.10
C SER A 408 -10.49 3.42 -10.80
N LYS A 409 -10.38 2.95 -12.04
CA LYS A 409 -9.12 2.92 -12.78
C LYS A 409 -9.27 3.56 -14.15
N ARG A 410 -8.29 4.37 -14.56
CA ARG A 410 -8.25 4.98 -15.89
C ARG A 410 -8.04 3.91 -16.95
N THR A 411 -8.97 3.85 -17.91
CA THR A 411 -8.99 2.82 -18.97
C THR A 411 -7.80 2.96 -19.94
N ASP A 412 -7.32 4.18 -20.14
CA ASP A 412 -6.24 4.54 -21.06
C ASP A 412 -4.83 4.47 -20.42
N ALA A 413 -4.75 4.28 -19.11
CA ALA A 413 -3.49 4.39 -18.39
C ALA A 413 -2.63 3.10 -18.46
N PRO A 414 -1.30 3.23 -18.64
CA PRO A 414 -0.37 2.12 -18.44
C PRO A 414 -0.26 1.77 -16.94
N TYR A 415 0.25 0.57 -16.64
CA TYR A 415 0.54 0.17 -15.27
C TYR A 415 1.79 0.90 -14.79
N ARG A 416 1.67 1.64 -13.68
CA ARG A 416 2.78 2.35 -13.04
C ARG A 416 2.83 1.99 -11.56
N SER A 417 4.00 1.56 -11.11
CA SER A 417 4.29 1.30 -9.70
C SER A 417 4.14 2.55 -8.85
N GLY A 418 3.76 2.36 -7.58
CA GLY A 418 3.55 3.45 -6.65
C GLY A 418 2.22 4.17 -6.85
N ARG A 419 2.01 5.25 -6.10
CA ARG A 419 0.74 5.97 -6.05
C ARG A 419 0.60 6.94 -7.22
N THR A 420 -0.49 6.82 -7.99
CA THR A 420 -0.78 7.71 -9.13
C THR A 420 -2.26 8.05 -9.19
N GLU A 421 -2.61 9.13 -9.89
CA GLU A 421 -4.00 9.54 -10.15
C GLU A 421 -4.76 8.60 -11.10
N SER A 422 -4.10 7.54 -11.61
CA SER A 422 -4.76 6.60 -12.51
C SER A 422 -5.67 5.60 -11.79
N TRP A 423 -5.50 5.43 -10.48
CA TRP A 423 -6.28 4.54 -9.63
C TRP A 423 -6.81 5.35 -8.45
N ILE A 424 -8.12 5.30 -8.23
CA ILE A 424 -8.82 5.98 -7.14
C ILE A 424 -9.57 4.93 -6.33
N LYS A 425 -9.41 4.95 -5.00
CA LYS A 425 -10.17 4.12 -4.06
C LYS A 425 -11.21 4.97 -3.37
N SER A 426 -12.45 4.51 -3.38
CA SER A 426 -13.58 5.12 -2.68
C SER A 426 -14.13 4.06 -1.73
N LYS A 427 -14.18 4.33 -0.42
CA LYS A 427 -14.53 3.35 0.60
C LYS A 427 -15.88 3.67 1.23
N CYS A 428 -16.68 2.65 1.50
CA CYS A 428 -17.97 2.78 2.16
C CYS A 428 -17.85 3.17 3.64
N ALA A 429 -16.72 2.84 4.26
CA ALA A 429 -16.34 3.30 5.58
C ALA A 429 -14.85 3.66 5.59
N LEU A 430 -14.48 4.61 6.45
CA LEU A 430 -13.07 4.97 6.60
C LEU A 430 -12.35 3.80 7.28
N SER A 431 -11.27 3.33 6.66
CA SER A 431 -10.39 2.30 7.22
C SER A 431 -8.96 2.59 6.80
N GLN A 432 -8.01 2.42 7.72
CA GLN A 432 -6.60 2.64 7.44
C GLN A 432 -5.72 1.75 8.31
N GLU A 433 -4.50 1.47 7.80
CA GLU A 433 -3.43 0.84 8.56
C GLU A 433 -2.89 1.80 9.64
N PHE A 434 -2.73 1.30 10.87
CA PHE A 434 -2.10 1.97 12.00
C PHE A 434 -1.09 1.06 12.71
N VAL A 435 -0.03 1.65 13.25
CA VAL A 435 0.93 0.96 14.09
C VAL A 435 0.34 0.77 15.49
N ILE A 436 0.43 -0.45 16.03
CA ILE A 436 0.10 -0.73 17.43
C ILE A 436 1.28 -0.27 18.28
N ILE A 437 1.04 0.71 19.14
CA ILE A 437 2.06 1.35 19.99
C ILE A 437 1.86 1.01 21.48
N GLY A 438 0.72 0.43 21.83
CA GLY A 438 0.41 -0.04 23.16
C GLY A 438 -0.98 -0.70 23.21
N TYR A 439 -1.36 -1.15 24.39
CA TYR A 439 -2.71 -1.67 24.65
C TYR A 439 -3.17 -1.32 26.07
N VAL A 440 -4.48 -1.32 26.29
CA VAL A 440 -5.12 -1.20 27.60
C VAL A 440 -5.71 -2.56 27.96
N PRO A 441 -5.41 -3.13 29.13
CA PRO A 441 -6.03 -4.38 29.59
C PRO A 441 -7.55 -4.26 29.69
N SER A 442 -8.27 -5.34 29.39
CA SER A 442 -9.72 -5.39 29.59
C SER A 442 -10.09 -5.34 31.08
N SER A 443 -11.19 -4.65 31.39
CA SER A 443 -11.79 -4.61 32.73
C SER A 443 -12.51 -5.91 33.09
N THR A 444 -13.01 -6.66 32.10
CA THR A 444 -13.76 -7.91 32.28
C THR A 444 -12.84 -9.14 32.27
N SER A 445 -11.73 -9.10 31.51
CA SER A 445 -10.72 -10.16 31.50
C SER A 445 -9.32 -9.58 31.52
N ARG A 446 -8.60 -9.78 32.63
CA ARG A 446 -7.25 -9.22 32.80
C ARG A 446 -6.22 -9.73 31.79
N GLN A 447 -6.48 -10.91 31.20
CA GLN A 447 -5.64 -11.55 30.19
C GLN A 447 -6.01 -11.16 28.75
N ALA A 448 -7.02 -10.33 28.54
CA ALA A 448 -7.42 -9.85 27.22
C ALA A 448 -7.01 -8.38 27.02
N VAL A 449 -6.84 -7.99 25.75
CA VAL A 449 -6.80 -6.59 25.34
C VAL A 449 -8.22 -6.01 25.45
N GLY A 450 -8.38 -4.88 26.13
CA GLY A 450 -9.61 -4.08 26.14
C GLY A 450 -9.61 -2.98 25.09
N ALA A 451 -8.44 -2.41 24.79
CA ALA A 451 -8.28 -1.49 23.66
C ALA A 451 -6.84 -1.48 23.14
N LEU A 452 -6.65 -1.30 21.84
CA LEU A 452 -5.34 -1.01 21.24
C LEU A 452 -5.09 0.50 21.24
N VAL A 453 -3.85 0.89 21.50
CA VAL A 453 -3.36 2.27 21.32
C VAL A 453 -2.61 2.33 20.00
N LEU A 454 -2.97 3.32 19.18
CA LEU A 454 -2.62 3.36 17.76
C LEU A 454 -1.75 4.57 17.43
N GLY A 455 -0.92 4.45 16.40
CA GLY A 455 -0.12 5.54 15.86
C GLY A 455 0.22 5.39 14.38
N TYR A 456 0.86 6.41 13.82
CA TYR A 456 1.40 6.42 12.45
C TYR A 456 2.67 7.27 12.41
N TYR A 457 3.46 7.14 11.34
CA TYR A 457 4.67 7.92 11.14
C TYR A 457 4.42 9.15 10.28
N GLU A 458 4.98 10.28 10.70
CA GLU A 458 5.01 11.53 9.95
C GLU A 458 6.42 12.10 10.04
N GLU A 459 7.10 12.25 8.91
CA GLU A 459 8.51 12.69 8.87
C GLU A 459 9.46 11.82 9.72
N LYS A 460 9.18 10.50 9.76
CA LYS A 460 9.87 9.48 10.58
C LYS A 460 9.65 9.60 12.09
N GLU A 461 8.81 10.51 12.55
CA GLU A 461 8.42 10.62 13.96
C GLU A 461 7.04 10.01 14.20
N LEU A 462 6.85 9.40 15.36
CA LEU A 462 5.61 8.70 15.71
C LEU A 462 4.54 9.68 16.19
N VAL A 463 3.34 9.58 15.63
CA VAL A 463 2.16 10.37 16.02
C VAL A 463 1.11 9.43 16.63
N HIS A 464 0.58 9.80 17.78
CA HIS A 464 -0.54 9.07 18.42
C HIS A 464 -1.85 9.32 17.66
N ALA A 465 -2.58 8.25 17.36
CA ALA A 465 -3.81 8.26 16.59
C ALA A 465 -5.07 7.95 17.41
N GLY A 466 -4.94 7.69 18.72
CA GLY A 466 -6.07 7.33 19.58
C GLY A 466 -6.13 5.84 19.89
N ARG A 467 -7.33 5.35 20.21
CA ARG A 467 -7.56 3.98 20.69
C ARG A 467 -8.67 3.29 19.91
N ALA A 468 -8.54 1.98 19.73
CA ALA A 468 -9.60 1.11 19.19
C ALA A 468 -9.97 0.06 20.24
N GLY A 469 -11.20 0.12 20.76
CA GLY A 469 -11.69 -0.75 21.84
C GLY A 469 -12.67 -1.85 21.39
N THR A 470 -13.05 -1.85 20.12
CA THR A 470 -14.05 -2.76 19.55
C THR A 470 -13.48 -3.48 18.32
N GLY A 471 -14.19 -4.50 17.81
CA GLY A 471 -13.77 -5.24 16.60
C GLY A 471 -12.91 -6.49 16.87
N PHE A 472 -12.70 -6.86 18.13
CA PHE A 472 -12.03 -8.10 18.50
C PHE A 472 -13.04 -9.16 18.94
N THR A 473 -12.81 -10.43 18.58
CA THR A 473 -13.41 -11.57 19.29
C THR A 473 -12.64 -11.85 20.58
N ASP A 474 -13.23 -12.57 21.54
CA ASP A 474 -12.53 -12.95 22.78
C ASP A 474 -11.21 -13.67 22.51
N GLU A 475 -11.21 -14.62 21.56
CA GLU A 475 -10.01 -15.32 21.12
C GLU A 475 -8.94 -14.39 20.53
N THR A 476 -9.38 -13.38 19.77
CA THR A 476 -8.48 -12.40 19.16
C THR A 476 -7.89 -11.48 20.22
N ALA A 477 -8.69 -11.02 21.19
CA ALA A 477 -8.24 -10.16 22.27
C ALA A 477 -7.21 -10.86 23.18
N LEU A 478 -7.39 -12.16 23.44
CA LEU A 478 -6.42 -13.00 24.16
C LEU A 478 -5.13 -13.20 23.35
N ALA A 479 -5.25 -13.52 22.06
CA ALA A 479 -4.09 -13.73 21.18
C ALA A 479 -3.26 -12.45 21.01
N LEU A 480 -3.91 -11.31 20.82
CA LEU A 480 -3.26 -10.00 20.78
C LEU A 480 -2.54 -9.71 22.10
N ARG A 481 -3.17 -10.01 23.24
CA ARG A 481 -2.53 -9.79 24.54
C ARG A 481 -1.22 -10.57 24.65
N SER A 482 -1.26 -11.87 24.37
CA SER A 482 -0.09 -12.74 24.44
C SER A 482 1.04 -12.30 23.50
N GLY A 483 0.72 -11.87 22.28
CA GLY A 483 1.71 -11.38 21.33
C GLY A 483 2.33 -10.04 21.75
N LEU A 484 1.52 -9.12 22.28
CA LEU A 484 1.94 -7.77 22.64
C LEU A 484 2.73 -7.73 23.97
N GLU A 485 2.42 -8.59 24.93
CA GLU A 485 3.18 -8.71 26.19
C GLU A 485 4.66 -9.06 25.97
N SER A 486 4.96 -9.85 24.92
CA SER A 486 6.32 -10.29 24.61
C SER A 486 7.26 -9.19 24.12
N ILE A 487 6.72 -8.02 23.77
CA ILE A 487 7.44 -6.87 23.20
C ILE A 487 7.14 -5.58 24.00
N GLU A 488 6.84 -5.71 25.29
CA GLU A 488 6.62 -4.56 26.17
C GLU A 488 7.85 -3.67 26.24
N THR A 489 7.62 -2.36 26.25
CA THR A 489 8.68 -1.36 26.27
C THR A 489 8.26 -0.13 27.07
N THR A 490 9.09 0.90 27.10
CA THR A 490 8.78 2.18 27.71
C THR A 490 7.99 3.07 26.74
N GLN A 491 7.32 4.11 27.26
CA GLN A 491 6.52 5.01 26.43
C GLN A 491 7.36 5.58 25.26
N PRO A 492 6.92 5.44 24.00
CA PRO A 492 7.64 5.98 22.86
C PRO A 492 7.53 7.51 22.83
N LYS A 493 8.53 8.16 22.22
CA LYS A 493 8.50 9.61 22.01
C LYS A 493 7.51 9.95 20.89
N PHE A 494 6.54 10.80 21.20
CA PHE A 494 5.58 11.31 20.22
C PHE A 494 6.04 12.64 19.62
N LYS A 495 5.76 12.83 18.33
CA LYS A 495 5.96 14.10 17.62
C LYS A 495 5.13 15.23 18.22
N ARG A 496 3.90 14.92 18.64
CA ARG A 496 2.92 15.87 19.20
C ARG A 496 2.64 15.56 20.67
N PRO A 497 2.34 16.57 21.51
CA PRO A 497 1.87 16.34 22.87
C PRO A 497 0.59 15.48 22.86
N VAL A 498 0.49 14.54 23.79
CA VAL A 498 -0.68 13.67 23.95
C VAL A 498 -1.32 13.95 25.30
N ASP A 499 -2.64 14.04 25.33
CA ASP A 499 -3.39 14.25 26.57
C ASP A 499 -3.15 13.11 27.57
N LYS A 500 -3.03 13.45 28.86
CA LYS A 500 -2.72 12.49 29.92
C LYS A 500 -3.81 11.44 30.10
N ALA A 501 -5.09 11.77 29.88
CA ALA A 501 -6.17 10.78 29.98
C ALA A 501 -6.04 9.71 28.89
N SER A 502 -5.60 10.11 27.68
CA SER A 502 -5.32 9.19 26.56
C SER A 502 -4.14 8.24 26.80
N LEU A 503 -3.33 8.50 27.83
CA LEU A 503 -2.18 7.67 28.24
C LEU A 503 -2.46 6.80 29.48
N GLN A 504 -3.62 6.96 30.13
CA GLN A 504 -3.94 6.20 31.34
C GLN A 504 -4.07 4.70 31.06
N ASN A 505 -3.47 3.88 31.95
CA ASN A 505 -3.52 2.42 31.94
C ASN A 505 -2.97 1.75 30.68
N VAL A 506 -2.17 2.47 29.89
CA VAL A 506 -1.53 1.92 28.69
C VAL A 506 -0.31 1.10 29.06
N ARG A 507 -0.25 -0.12 28.53
CA ARG A 507 0.96 -0.95 28.45
C ARG A 507 1.61 -0.69 27.09
N TRP A 508 2.81 -0.12 27.11
CA TRP A 508 3.54 0.27 25.90
C TRP A 508 4.25 -0.92 25.28
N VAL A 509 4.26 -0.98 23.97
CA VAL A 509 4.89 -2.07 23.21
C VAL A 509 5.72 -1.50 22.08
N GLU A 510 6.71 -2.27 21.63
CA GLU A 510 7.52 -1.88 20.48
C GLU A 510 6.62 -1.66 19.25
N PRO A 511 6.76 -0.51 18.54
CA PRO A 511 5.90 -0.15 17.41
C PRO A 511 6.25 -0.96 16.16
N ARG A 512 5.95 -2.26 16.21
CA ARG A 512 6.31 -3.27 15.20
C ARG A 512 5.10 -3.82 14.46
N PHE A 513 3.99 -4.03 15.15
CA PHE A 513 2.78 -4.59 14.55
C PHE A 513 1.92 -3.50 13.93
N VAL A 514 1.33 -3.82 12.78
CA VAL A 514 0.39 -2.95 12.07
C VAL A 514 -0.99 -3.59 12.12
N ALA A 515 -2.03 -2.79 12.32
CA ALA A 515 -3.43 -3.21 12.31
C ALA A 515 -4.22 -2.39 11.30
N ASP A 516 -5.17 -3.02 10.61
CA ASP A 516 -6.21 -2.30 9.86
C ASP A 516 -7.35 -1.93 10.83
N ILE A 517 -7.70 -0.65 10.82
CA ILE A 517 -8.66 -0.04 11.74
C ILE A 517 -9.72 0.68 10.94
N GLN A 518 -10.97 0.28 11.13
CA GLN A 518 -12.13 1.01 10.65
C GLN A 518 -12.46 2.13 11.63
N PHE A 519 -12.86 3.31 11.14
CA PHE A 519 -13.23 4.45 11.97
C PHE A 519 -14.29 5.30 11.27
N ARG A 520 -14.92 6.23 12.00
CA ARG A 520 -15.96 7.11 11.42
C ARG A 520 -15.48 8.52 11.10
N GLY A 521 -14.31 8.90 11.59
CA GLY A 521 -13.69 10.17 11.25
C GLY A 521 -12.52 10.52 12.16
N TRP A 522 -12.00 11.71 11.95
CA TRP A 522 -10.92 12.29 12.74
C TRP A 522 -11.46 13.39 13.66
N SER A 523 -10.94 13.46 14.88
CA SER A 523 -11.12 14.63 15.74
C SER A 523 -10.31 15.82 15.24
N THR A 524 -10.56 17.00 15.80
CA THR A 524 -9.76 18.21 15.58
C THR A 524 -8.28 18.00 15.91
N ASP A 525 -7.99 17.14 16.88
CA ASP A 525 -6.63 16.78 17.31
C ASP A 525 -6.01 15.63 16.50
N LYS A 526 -6.62 15.27 15.36
CA LYS A 526 -6.24 14.13 14.51
C LYS A 526 -6.20 12.80 15.29
N LEU A 527 -7.19 12.55 16.14
CA LEU A 527 -7.43 11.25 16.78
C LEU A 527 -8.60 10.52 16.09
N LEU A 528 -8.56 9.19 16.06
CA LEU A 528 -9.61 8.36 15.48
C LEU A 528 -10.88 8.40 16.33
N ARG A 529 -12.04 8.57 15.67
CA ARG A 529 -13.37 8.50 16.28
C ARG A 529 -14.04 7.17 15.93
N GLN A 530 -14.60 6.51 16.95
CA GLN A 530 -15.31 5.22 16.84
C GLN A 530 -14.48 4.17 16.08
N ALA A 531 -13.25 3.97 16.55
CA ALA A 531 -12.30 3.05 15.92
C ALA A 531 -12.55 1.59 16.32
N ALA A 532 -12.64 0.72 15.32
CA ALA A 532 -12.81 -0.72 15.46
C ALA A 532 -11.70 -1.47 14.74
N PHE A 533 -11.15 -2.49 15.38
CA PHE A 533 -10.12 -3.35 14.81
C PHE A 533 -10.70 -4.27 13.74
N LYS A 534 -10.02 -4.38 12.60
CA LYS A 534 -10.36 -5.36 11.55
C LYS A 534 -9.41 -6.55 11.52
N GLY A 535 -8.12 -6.33 11.80
CA GLY A 535 -7.11 -7.39 11.73
C GLY A 535 -5.66 -6.90 11.74
N ILE A 536 -4.70 -7.81 11.87
CA ILE A 536 -3.25 -7.52 11.82
C ILE A 536 -2.72 -7.54 10.37
N ARG A 537 -1.91 -6.56 9.99
CA ARG A 537 -1.20 -6.51 8.70
C ARG A 537 0.22 -7.03 8.83
N GLU A 538 0.40 -8.33 8.63
CA GLU A 538 1.72 -8.99 8.59
C GLU A 538 2.53 -8.66 7.34
N ASP A 539 1.89 -8.13 6.30
CA ASP A 539 2.45 -7.79 5.00
C ASP A 539 3.05 -6.37 4.93
N THR A 540 2.88 -5.59 6.00
CA THR A 540 3.19 -4.16 6.07
C THR A 540 4.21 -3.88 7.18
N ALA A 541 5.27 -3.12 6.88
CA ALA A 541 6.22 -2.68 7.90
C ALA A 541 5.69 -1.44 8.63
N ALA A 542 5.81 -1.40 9.96
CA ALA A 542 5.29 -0.29 10.78
C ALA A 542 5.81 1.09 10.36
N LYS A 543 7.08 1.19 9.96
CA LYS A 543 7.72 2.43 9.49
C LYS A 543 7.11 3.02 8.20
N ASP A 544 6.40 2.20 7.43
CA ASP A 544 5.79 2.60 6.15
C ASP A 544 4.35 3.09 6.34
N VAL A 545 3.81 3.00 7.56
CA VAL A 545 2.46 3.44 7.91
C VAL A 545 2.44 4.95 8.10
N VAL A 546 1.90 5.67 7.12
CA VAL A 546 1.74 7.13 7.11
C VAL A 546 0.26 7.51 7.03
N LEU A 547 -0.08 8.74 7.42
CA LEU A 547 -1.46 9.25 7.31
C LEU A 547 -1.89 9.33 5.84
N GLU A 548 -3.00 8.66 5.49
CA GLU A 548 -3.61 8.78 4.17
C GLU A 548 -4.57 9.98 4.18
N GLU A 549 -4.11 11.15 3.74
CA GLU A 549 -5.00 12.31 3.56
C GLU A 549 -5.73 12.23 2.19
N PRO A 550 -7.05 12.46 2.13
CA PRO A 550 -7.76 12.57 0.86
C PRO A 550 -7.22 13.77 0.08
N LYS A 551 -6.73 13.53 -1.14
CA LYS A 551 -6.26 14.59 -2.06
C LYS A 551 -7.30 14.84 -3.14
N GLY A 552 -8.39 15.49 -2.76
CA GLY A 552 -9.35 16.13 -3.67
C GLY A 552 -9.44 17.63 -3.36
N PRO A 553 -9.89 18.49 -4.31
CA PRO A 553 -10.17 19.87 -3.98
C PRO A 553 -11.18 19.88 -2.84
N THR A 554 -10.89 20.65 -1.81
CA THR A 554 -11.83 20.96 -0.74
C THR A 554 -13.07 21.58 -1.36
N MET A 555 -14.08 20.75 -1.64
CA MET A 555 -15.43 21.26 -1.57
C MET A 555 -15.55 21.80 -0.15
N LYS A 556 -15.74 23.12 -0.04
CA LYS A 556 -16.20 23.73 1.21
C LYS A 556 -17.29 22.81 1.74
N PRO A 557 -17.22 22.36 3.01
CA PRO A 557 -18.28 21.55 3.56
C PRO A 557 -19.57 22.30 3.24
N ALA A 558 -20.51 21.62 2.58
CA ALA A 558 -21.89 22.08 2.56
C ALA A 558 -22.20 22.39 4.01
N ARG A 559 -22.53 23.65 4.27
CA ARG A 559 -22.59 24.26 5.59
C ARG A 559 -23.45 23.36 6.48
N LYS A 560 -22.84 22.45 7.26
CA LYS A 560 -23.52 21.78 8.36
C LYS A 560 -23.96 22.92 9.25
N THR A 561 -25.26 23.12 9.36
CA THR A 561 -25.86 24.07 10.30
C THR A 561 -25.42 23.63 11.68
N ALA A 562 -24.34 24.23 12.20
CA ALA A 562 -23.94 24.05 13.58
C ALA A 562 -25.07 24.61 14.45
N SER A 563 -25.59 23.78 15.36
CA SER A 563 -26.61 24.20 16.30
C SER A 563 -26.10 25.34 17.20
N GLN A 564 -26.97 26.28 17.54
CA GLN A 564 -26.64 27.39 18.46
C GLN A 564 -26.89 27.07 19.93
N VAL A 565 -27.39 25.87 20.25
CA VAL A 565 -27.74 25.48 21.62
C VAL A 565 -26.47 25.06 22.40
N ASN A 566 -26.22 25.74 23.52
CA ASN A 566 -25.11 25.39 24.43
C ASN A 566 -25.52 24.26 25.38
N LEU A 567 -24.79 23.14 25.32
CA LEU A 567 -24.99 22.01 26.23
C LEU A 567 -24.34 22.27 27.59
N THR A 568 -25.11 22.17 28.67
CA THR A 568 -24.57 22.23 30.03
C THR A 568 -24.34 20.82 30.58
N HIS A 569 -23.21 20.64 31.28
CA HIS A 569 -22.74 19.33 31.74
C HIS A 569 -22.67 18.26 30.63
N PRO A 570 -21.87 18.49 29.57
CA PRO A 570 -21.73 17.57 28.44
C PRO A 570 -21.25 16.16 28.87
N ASP A 571 -20.41 16.08 29.89
CA ASP A 571 -19.84 14.83 30.42
C ASP A 571 -20.82 14.01 31.30
N ARG A 572 -22.06 14.50 31.48
CA ARG A 572 -23.06 13.78 32.29
C ARG A 572 -23.41 12.46 31.62
N ILE A 573 -23.16 11.34 32.30
CA ILE A 573 -23.51 10.00 31.83
C ILE A 573 -25.03 9.80 31.89
N LEU A 574 -25.62 9.44 30.75
CA LEU A 574 -27.05 9.16 30.56
C LEU A 574 -27.33 7.67 30.52
N TRP A 575 -26.44 6.87 29.92
CA TRP A 575 -26.43 5.40 29.97
C TRP A 575 -25.15 4.91 30.64
N PRO A 576 -25.19 4.55 31.94
CA PRO A 576 -24.00 4.11 32.68
C PRO A 576 -23.36 2.85 32.13
N ASP A 577 -24.15 1.87 31.71
CA ASP A 577 -23.66 0.57 31.23
C ASP A 577 -22.95 0.69 29.88
N ASP A 578 -23.42 1.61 29.03
CA ASP A 578 -22.83 1.90 27.70
C ASP A 578 -21.82 3.06 27.73
N GLY A 579 -21.65 3.73 28.87
CA GLY A 579 -20.77 4.90 29.03
C GLY A 579 -21.19 6.13 28.21
N ILE A 580 -22.45 6.23 27.77
CA ILE A 580 -22.91 7.31 26.89
C ILE A 580 -23.18 8.57 27.70
N ALA A 581 -22.43 9.65 27.39
CA ALA A 581 -22.62 10.97 27.96
C ALA A 581 -23.63 11.82 27.17
N LYS A 582 -24.13 12.91 27.78
CA LYS A 582 -25.01 13.90 27.13
C LYS A 582 -24.42 14.42 25.83
N GLN A 583 -23.12 14.70 25.82
CA GLN A 583 -22.40 15.09 24.61
C GLN A 583 -22.52 14.04 23.50
N GLY A 584 -22.38 12.75 23.85
CA GLY A 584 -22.52 11.65 22.90
C GLY A 584 -23.93 11.56 22.31
N LEU A 585 -24.97 11.83 23.11
CA LEU A 585 -26.35 11.89 22.62
C LEU A 585 -26.58 13.07 21.66
N ALA A 586 -26.00 14.24 21.96
CA ALA A 586 -26.10 15.42 21.08
C ALA A 586 -25.39 15.22 19.75
N GLU A 587 -24.22 14.60 19.79
CA GLU A 587 -23.45 14.22 18.59
C GLU A 587 -24.22 13.20 17.76
N PHE A 588 -24.80 12.17 18.39
CA PHE A 588 -25.64 11.19 17.71
C PHE A 588 -26.80 11.85 16.95
N TYR A 589 -27.59 12.70 17.61
CA TYR A 589 -28.72 13.37 16.97
C TYR A 589 -28.30 14.39 15.91
N SER A 590 -27.12 15.01 16.06
CA SER A 590 -26.54 15.87 15.02
C SER A 590 -26.15 15.07 13.77
N ASP A 591 -25.64 13.84 13.95
CA ASP A 591 -25.22 12.97 12.85
C ASP A 591 -26.41 12.37 12.09
N ILE A 592 -27.51 12.05 12.78
CA ILE A 592 -28.72 11.52 12.16
C ILE A 592 -29.75 12.60 11.81
N ALA A 593 -29.41 13.89 11.93
CA ALA A 593 -30.34 15.01 11.78
C ALA A 593 -31.16 14.92 10.49
N ASP A 594 -30.50 14.67 9.35
CA ASP A 594 -31.16 14.58 8.03
C ASP A 594 -32.18 13.43 7.95
N TRP A 595 -31.99 12.38 8.77
CA TRP A 595 -32.87 11.21 8.82
C TRP A 595 -33.99 11.41 9.83
N ILE A 596 -33.69 11.90 11.03
CA ILE A 596 -34.68 12.01 12.10
C ILE A 596 -35.58 13.24 11.96
N LEU A 597 -35.04 14.40 11.56
CA LEU A 597 -35.77 15.65 11.53
C LEU A 597 -37.04 15.58 10.68
N PRO A 598 -37.05 15.00 9.45
CA PRO A 598 -38.28 14.83 8.67
C PRO A 598 -39.41 14.10 9.41
N HIS A 599 -39.05 13.28 10.40
CA HIS A 599 -39.99 12.47 11.16
C HIS A 599 -40.52 13.12 12.43
N ILE A 600 -39.83 14.12 12.99
CA ILE A 600 -40.17 14.72 14.29
C ILE A 600 -40.44 16.23 14.22
N THR A 601 -39.95 16.93 13.20
CA THR A 601 -40.18 18.38 13.07
C THR A 601 -41.61 18.69 12.64
N ASN A 602 -42.12 19.82 13.12
CA ASN A 602 -43.49 20.30 12.89
C ASN A 602 -44.55 19.26 13.31
N ARG A 603 -44.28 18.54 14.40
CA ARG A 603 -45.21 17.61 15.04
C ARG A 603 -45.26 17.90 16.52
N VAL A 604 -46.44 17.74 17.11
CA VAL A 604 -46.61 17.80 18.56
C VAL A 604 -45.82 16.64 19.18
N LEU A 605 -45.04 16.92 20.22
CA LEU A 605 -44.18 15.93 20.89
C LEU A 605 -44.66 15.66 22.31
N SER A 606 -44.68 14.37 22.66
CA SER A 606 -44.57 13.91 24.04
C SER A 606 -43.15 13.38 24.24
N VAL A 607 -42.51 13.68 25.37
CA VAL A 607 -41.12 13.30 25.60
C VAL A 607 -40.92 12.64 26.96
N VAL A 608 -39.94 11.75 27.07
CA VAL A 608 -39.50 11.20 28.36
C VAL A 608 -38.18 11.84 28.74
N ARG A 609 -38.19 12.55 29.88
CA ARG A 609 -37.02 13.24 30.43
C ARG A 609 -36.43 12.42 31.55
N CYS A 610 -35.12 12.18 31.47
CA CYS A 610 -34.33 11.48 32.48
C CYS A 610 -33.17 12.37 32.93
N PRO A 611 -33.38 13.36 33.83
CA PRO A 611 -32.34 14.29 34.24
C PRO A 611 -31.07 13.63 34.79
N GLY A 612 -31.21 12.43 35.34
CA GLY A 612 -30.15 11.64 35.95
C GLY A 612 -29.65 10.44 35.12
N GLY A 613 -30.15 10.25 33.90
CA GLY A 613 -29.91 9.04 33.08
C GLY A 613 -30.95 7.93 33.27
N VAL A 614 -30.89 6.88 32.43
CA VAL A 614 -31.90 5.80 32.33
C VAL A 614 -32.06 4.93 33.59
N GLY A 615 -31.06 4.93 34.48
CA GLY A 615 -31.10 4.21 35.77
C GLY A 615 -31.63 5.03 36.95
N LYS A 616 -32.16 6.23 36.69
CA LYS A 616 -32.73 7.14 37.71
C LYS A 616 -34.17 7.51 37.35
N SER A 617 -34.78 8.43 38.11
CA SER A 617 -36.14 8.87 37.84
C SER A 617 -36.27 9.53 36.46
N CYS A 618 -37.14 8.94 35.63
CA CYS A 618 -37.59 9.49 34.36
C CYS A 618 -39.08 9.86 34.47
N PHE A 619 -39.51 10.87 33.72
CA PHE A 619 -40.91 11.27 33.70
C PHE A 619 -41.34 11.76 32.31
N TYR A 620 -42.63 11.59 32.01
CA TYR A 620 -43.25 12.12 30.80
C TYR A 620 -43.48 13.62 30.91
N ALA A 621 -43.16 14.35 29.84
CA ALA A 621 -43.46 15.76 29.69
C ALA A 621 -44.14 16.00 28.34
N LYS A 622 -45.30 16.66 28.36
CA LYS A 622 -46.08 17.02 27.17
C LYS A 622 -46.32 18.52 27.03
N HIS A 623 -46.24 19.27 28.13
CA HIS A 623 -46.37 20.73 28.16
C HIS A 623 -45.00 21.39 28.29
N LEU A 624 -44.91 22.67 27.90
CA LEU A 624 -43.72 23.48 28.14
C LEU A 624 -43.49 23.67 29.64
N TRP A 625 -42.23 23.54 30.08
CA TRP A 625 -41.84 23.72 31.47
C TRP A 625 -41.05 25.01 31.67
N GLU A 626 -40.93 25.42 32.93
CA GLU A 626 -40.13 26.59 33.30
C GLU A 626 -38.66 26.39 32.94
N GLY A 627 -38.10 27.30 32.12
CA GLY A 627 -36.75 27.18 31.58
C GLY A 627 -36.62 26.31 30.32
N ALA A 628 -37.72 26.00 29.64
CA ALA A 628 -37.71 25.46 28.29
C ALA A 628 -36.96 26.39 27.30
N ASP A 629 -36.25 25.78 26.34
CA ASP A 629 -35.51 26.55 25.34
C ASP A 629 -36.47 27.24 24.36
N LYS A 630 -36.05 28.38 23.81
CA LYS A 630 -36.85 29.16 22.84
C LYS A 630 -37.11 28.42 21.53
N SER A 631 -36.34 27.37 21.26
CA SER A 631 -36.49 26.51 20.08
C SER A 631 -37.71 25.58 20.17
N PHE A 632 -38.38 25.49 21.33
CA PHE A 632 -39.65 24.78 21.46
C PHE A 632 -40.82 25.71 21.13
N VAL A 633 -41.59 25.32 20.11
CA VAL A 633 -42.73 26.09 19.63
C VAL A 633 -43.99 25.62 20.34
N PRO A 634 -44.71 26.51 21.07
CA PRO A 634 -45.98 26.15 21.69
C PRO A 634 -47.04 25.85 20.62
N VAL A 635 -47.81 24.79 20.83
CA VAL A 635 -48.91 24.35 19.95
C VAL A 635 -50.17 24.20 20.79
N ASP A 636 -51.22 24.92 20.41
CA ASP A 636 -52.55 24.75 20.98
C ASP A 636 -53.22 23.51 20.37
N VAL A 637 -53.52 22.54 21.23
CA VAL A 637 -54.16 21.27 20.88
C VAL A 637 -55.57 21.14 21.49
N GLY A 638 -56.14 22.24 22.02
CA GLY A 638 -57.43 22.22 22.71
C GLY A 638 -57.39 21.68 24.15
N GLU A 639 -56.19 21.53 24.74
CA GLU A 639 -55.98 21.25 26.16
C GLU A 639 -55.82 22.56 26.97
N SER A 640 -55.90 22.48 28.31
CA SER A 640 -55.76 23.65 29.19
C SER A 640 -54.37 24.29 29.15
N GLU A 641 -53.34 23.54 28.77
CA GLU A 641 -51.96 24.01 28.62
C GLU A 641 -51.40 23.62 27.25
N PRO A 642 -50.68 24.52 26.56
CA PRO A 642 -50.14 24.23 25.24
C PRO A 642 -49.10 23.11 25.30
N MET A 643 -49.15 22.22 24.32
CA MET A 643 -48.06 21.27 24.05
C MET A 643 -46.97 21.97 23.22
N PHE A 644 -45.95 21.23 22.78
CA PHE A 644 -44.87 21.83 21.99
C PHE A 644 -44.42 20.97 20.81
N ALA A 645 -43.77 21.64 19.87
CA ALA A 645 -43.12 21.06 18.70
C ALA A 645 -41.70 21.61 18.54
N ILE A 646 -40.90 20.96 17.72
CA ILE A 646 -39.60 21.48 17.26
C ILE A 646 -39.62 21.69 15.75
N GLN A 647 -38.83 22.63 15.25
CA GLN A 647 -38.82 22.97 13.82
C GLN A 647 -37.55 22.51 13.11
N ASP A 648 -36.45 22.36 13.84
CA ASP A 648 -35.13 22.15 13.27
C ASP A 648 -34.16 21.44 14.25
N LEU A 649 -32.88 21.44 13.88
CA LEU A 649 -31.80 20.86 14.66
C LEU A 649 -31.60 21.56 16.01
N ASP A 650 -31.85 22.88 16.12
CA ASP A 650 -31.71 23.60 17.40
C ASP A 650 -32.77 23.11 18.39
N GLY A 651 -34.00 22.91 17.91
CA GLY A 651 -35.04 22.26 18.71
C GLY A 651 -34.64 20.85 19.16
N LEU A 652 -34.02 20.04 18.29
CA LEU A 652 -33.56 18.70 18.66
C LEU A 652 -32.42 18.75 19.70
N MET A 653 -31.45 19.67 19.55
CA MET A 653 -30.38 19.85 20.54
C MET A 653 -30.90 20.37 21.87
N ALA A 654 -31.94 21.20 21.87
CA ALA A 654 -32.62 21.64 23.09
C ALA A 654 -33.28 20.47 23.84
N LEU A 655 -33.81 19.47 23.14
CA LEU A 655 -34.32 18.24 23.77
C LEU A 655 -33.20 17.48 24.47
N VAL A 656 -32.03 17.33 23.83
CA VAL A 656 -30.86 16.70 24.44
C VAL A 656 -30.39 17.47 25.67
N GLN A 657 -30.33 18.80 25.58
CA GLN A 657 -29.97 19.66 26.69
C GLN A 657 -30.90 19.46 27.90
N ALA A 658 -32.19 19.26 27.64
CA ALA A 658 -33.22 18.95 28.63
C ALA A 658 -33.20 17.50 29.17
N ASN A 659 -32.24 16.68 28.72
CA ASN A 659 -32.10 15.24 29.00
C ASN A 659 -33.33 14.43 28.57
N VAL A 660 -33.89 14.76 27.41
CA VAL A 660 -34.91 13.94 26.75
C VAL A 660 -34.24 12.73 26.11
N LEU A 661 -34.66 11.52 26.50
CA LEU A 661 -34.13 10.27 25.96
C LEU A 661 -35.10 9.57 25.00
N GLU A 662 -36.40 9.86 25.12
CA GLU A 662 -37.42 9.35 24.21
C GLU A 662 -38.26 10.50 23.63
N ILE A 663 -38.52 10.41 22.34
CA ILE A 663 -39.27 11.41 21.57
C ILE A 663 -40.45 10.71 20.90
N HIS A 664 -41.66 11.10 21.27
CA HIS A 664 -42.91 10.50 20.81
C HIS A 664 -43.69 11.54 19.98
N PRO A 665 -43.49 11.58 18.65
CA PRO A 665 -44.20 12.52 17.78
C PRO A 665 -45.62 12.06 17.51
N TRP A 666 -46.55 13.00 17.43
CA TRP A 666 -47.89 12.75 16.90
C TRP A 666 -47.85 12.29 15.43
N GLY A 667 -48.83 11.47 15.05
CA GLY A 667 -49.01 11.00 13.68
C GLY A 667 -49.43 12.10 12.69
N SER A 668 -49.85 13.26 13.18
CA SER A 668 -50.21 14.46 12.39
C SER A 668 -49.16 15.56 12.52
N ARG A 669 -49.18 16.52 11.58
CA ARG A 669 -48.36 17.72 11.63
C ARG A 669 -49.12 18.88 12.26
N ILE A 670 -48.39 19.86 12.81
CA ILE A 670 -48.97 21.00 13.55
C ILE A 670 -49.92 21.85 12.68
N GLU A 671 -49.77 21.86 11.36
CA GLU A 671 -50.67 22.59 10.46
C GLU A 671 -52.05 21.93 10.31
N LYS A 672 -52.15 20.63 10.61
CA LYS A 672 -53.35 19.80 10.42
C LYS A 672 -53.44 18.71 11.50
N LEU A 673 -53.66 19.11 12.74
CA LEU A 673 -53.66 18.21 13.91
C LEU A 673 -54.61 16.99 13.77
N GLU A 674 -55.76 17.18 13.12
CA GLU A 674 -56.79 16.14 12.92
C GLU A 674 -56.58 15.29 11.64
N GLN A 675 -55.48 15.45 10.92
CA GLN A 675 -55.19 14.71 9.69
C GLN A 675 -53.83 14.00 9.80
N PRO A 676 -53.78 12.79 10.40
CA PRO A 676 -52.54 12.05 10.51
C PRO A 676 -52.01 11.61 9.15
N ASP A 677 -50.71 11.79 8.93
CA ASP A 677 -49.95 11.32 7.76
C ASP A 677 -49.06 10.10 8.11
N ARG A 678 -49.11 9.65 9.37
CA ARG A 678 -48.41 8.46 9.88
C ARG A 678 -49.31 7.62 10.77
N ILE A 679 -49.22 6.30 10.61
CA ILE A 679 -49.82 5.28 11.48
C ILE A 679 -48.69 4.36 11.96
N ILE A 680 -48.70 3.99 13.24
CA ILE A 680 -47.72 3.09 13.87
C ILE A 680 -48.48 1.86 14.35
N PHE A 681 -48.01 0.68 13.94
CA PHE A 681 -48.50 -0.59 14.45
C PHE A 681 -47.45 -1.16 15.40
N ASP A 682 -47.80 -1.22 16.67
CA ASP A 682 -47.02 -1.94 17.67
C ASP A 682 -47.48 -3.41 17.66
N LEU A 683 -46.56 -4.30 17.28
CA LEU A 683 -46.82 -5.73 17.13
C LEU A 683 -46.03 -6.56 18.13
N ASP A 684 -45.50 -5.91 19.17
CA ASP A 684 -44.71 -6.59 20.18
C ASP A 684 -45.60 -7.58 20.96
N PRO A 685 -45.27 -8.88 20.94
CA PRO A 685 -46.00 -9.85 21.72
C PRO A 685 -45.79 -9.56 23.21
N GLY A 686 -46.88 -9.54 23.98
CA GLY A 686 -46.79 -9.42 25.44
C GLY A 686 -45.98 -10.56 26.06
N GLU A 687 -45.49 -10.35 27.29
CA GLU A 687 -44.78 -11.39 28.06
C GLU A 687 -45.58 -12.71 28.06
N GLY A 688 -44.96 -13.79 27.56
CA GLY A 688 -45.51 -15.15 27.58
C GLY A 688 -46.09 -15.67 26.26
N VAL A 689 -45.95 -14.95 25.15
CA VAL A 689 -46.33 -15.48 23.82
C VAL A 689 -45.14 -16.22 23.20
N GLU A 690 -45.24 -17.56 23.08
CA GLU A 690 -44.20 -18.37 22.42
C GLU A 690 -44.35 -18.34 20.89
N TRP A 691 -43.22 -18.24 20.19
CA TRP A 691 -43.09 -18.24 18.73
C TRP A 691 -42.78 -19.60 18.12
#